data_AF-A0A821L960-F1
#
_entry.id   AF-A0A821L960-F1
#
_cell.length_a   1.000
_cell.length_b   1.000
_cell.length_c   1.000
_cell.angle_alpha   90.00
_cell.angle_beta   90.00
_cell.angle_gamma   90.00
#
_symmetry.space_group_name_H-M   'P 1'
#
loop_
_entity.id
_entity.type
_entity.pdbx_description
1 polymer ?
#
loop_
_entity_poly.entity_id
_entity_poly.type
_entity_poly.pdbx_seq_one_letter_code
_entity_poly.pdbx_strand_id
1 'polypeptide(L)'
;MGCGASNNDVATSPTHAFSFATSPNTKMTNANTSHVTNIPTTNTTKILIASHTTQQTISERLRQGLVDQDLSCYLLNENTPQSLSARANVIQWCDVFIVVISRLYQRTPFCMEVLNYAKDLHKPIISILAETTFRPYGALGAISASAIRSIVLNNDTSFIHAVSEITNSARNVVANNKNAAKVMDLSEMNDNHTISTFPQGSSTCTVLICTTDDGNVVGQLVYESLTSTQSSVIVENLLKPNATCSVAKCTVFVPILTPQLEQTSLCRAAFEQARLLSKPIIPVIAIKKWRPEGWLGLIIAGRVFFRIFDQETAYKPFYDSNCITDLRVAIETACQPVPSETEREKIEKNALQKELEECKSKLSRWPPKRKSRVIDSMKARQPVRIQLQEPHADAYFDHTHHSITRMTFRAPPSIVDQYGLPKRRPLDCMISYQWNKQDLVREIYEDFHMRNVQTWFDIWGAMQGSTNDAMATGVECAKVMLVFLSKEYIESTNCQLEFRYAVYRGKAFVILRTEPNILMEQWMLEAIQGFPQYDVYSYNVLEQPINGVPMIDVIVQAVRNLAQVQPPDPVDDCSAELFELRSLLDDARDALSAKTGVARYKTCTRCGQQYDDYSKDGCKKHSAYFLGGGGGLLEDQWVCCRQQTADSPGCMPCEHIDQPRAFVEDPHYGTSTWKPA
;
A
#
# COMPACT_ATOMS: atom_id res chain seq x y z
N MET A 1 -46.83 -17.95 43.53
CA MET A 1 -47.46 -19.02 44.35
C MET A 1 -48.46 -19.71 43.44
N GLY A 2 -48.43 -21.01 43.15
CA GLY A 2 -47.58 -22.11 43.62
C GLY A 2 -48.39 -23.40 43.56
N CYS A 3 -47.89 -24.42 42.83
CA CYS A 3 -48.32 -25.83 42.81
C CYS A 3 -49.78 -26.12 42.33
N GLY A 4 -50.10 -27.27 41.71
CA GLY A 4 -49.30 -28.46 41.37
C GLY A 4 -49.94 -29.76 41.92
N ALA A 5 -49.80 -30.88 41.17
CA ALA A 5 -50.35 -32.24 41.44
C ALA A 5 -51.89 -32.38 41.23
N SER A 6 -52.49 -33.55 40.89
CA SER A 6 -52.02 -34.91 40.50
C SER A 6 -53.22 -35.65 39.84
N ASN A 7 -53.15 -36.36 38.71
CA ASN A 7 -52.47 -37.65 38.36
C ASN A 7 -53.27 -38.94 38.67
N ASN A 8 -53.30 -39.85 37.67
CA ASN A 8 -53.60 -41.30 37.68
C ASN A 8 -55.08 -41.75 37.84
N ASP A 9 -55.54 -42.91 37.35
CA ASP A 9 -55.24 -43.82 36.20
C ASP A 9 -56.46 -44.78 36.07
N VAL A 10 -56.81 -45.38 34.93
CA VAL A 10 -56.50 -46.79 34.47
C VAL A 10 -57.46 -46.99 33.27
N ALA A 11 -57.07 -47.12 32.00
CA ALA A 11 -56.24 -48.13 31.31
C ALA A 11 -56.99 -49.41 30.86
N THR A 12 -57.27 -49.50 29.55
CA THR A 12 -57.38 -50.75 28.77
C THR A 12 -56.61 -50.60 27.45
N SER A 13 -55.87 -51.64 27.09
CA SER A 13 -54.96 -51.77 25.92
C SER A 13 -55.15 -53.19 25.32
N PRO A 14 -54.33 -53.78 24.42
CA PRO A 14 -53.10 -53.32 23.75
C PRO A 14 -53.09 -53.53 22.21
N THR A 15 -52.12 -53.00 21.47
CA THR A 15 -50.95 -53.70 20.85
C THR A 15 -50.57 -52.88 19.58
N HIS A 16 -49.38 -52.90 18.97
CA HIS A 16 -47.99 -53.30 19.28
C HIS A 16 -47.08 -52.26 18.55
N ALA A 17 -45.77 -52.04 18.72
CA ALA A 17 -44.70 -52.38 19.69
C ALA A 17 -43.37 -52.61 18.91
N PHE A 18 -42.42 -51.67 19.01
CA PHE A 18 -40.97 -51.75 18.68
C PHE A 18 -40.55 -51.98 17.21
N SER A 19 -39.48 -51.35 16.69
CA SER A 19 -38.11 -51.42 17.22
C SER A 19 -37.14 -50.35 16.66
N PHE A 20 -36.02 -50.14 17.37
CA PHE A 20 -34.79 -49.51 16.88
C PHE A 20 -33.83 -50.61 16.37
N ALA A 21 -33.25 -50.48 15.17
CA ALA A 21 -31.97 -51.11 14.82
C ALA A 21 -31.37 -50.57 13.49
N THR A 22 -30.08 -50.21 13.55
CA THR A 22 -29.02 -50.34 12.52
C THR A 22 -29.21 -49.85 11.07
N SER A 23 -28.18 -49.16 10.55
CA SER A 23 -28.04 -48.72 9.15
C SER A 23 -27.94 -49.87 8.13
N PRO A 24 -28.10 -49.53 6.85
CA PRO A 24 -27.14 -49.99 5.84
C PRO A 24 -26.41 -48.84 5.13
N ASN A 25 -25.16 -49.11 4.75
CA ASN A 25 -24.35 -48.30 3.84
C ASN A 25 -25.10 -47.98 2.54
N THR A 26 -25.23 -46.70 2.21
CA THR A 26 -25.50 -46.26 0.84
C THR A 26 -24.44 -45.26 0.42
N LYS A 27 -23.71 -45.58 -0.66
CA LYS A 27 -22.56 -44.81 -1.16
C LYS A 27 -22.93 -43.34 -1.39
N MET A 28 -22.19 -42.42 -0.78
CA MET A 28 -22.16 -41.03 -1.27
C MET A 28 -21.50 -41.02 -2.65
N THR A 29 -22.31 -40.92 -3.70
CA THR A 29 -21.83 -40.57 -5.03
C THR A 29 -21.43 -39.09 -5.04
N ASN A 30 -20.17 -38.80 -5.36
CA ASN A 30 -19.70 -37.43 -5.58
C ASN A 30 -20.54 -36.74 -6.67
N ALA A 31 -21.39 -35.80 -6.26
CA ALA A 31 -22.04 -34.88 -7.18
C ALA A 31 -21.03 -33.77 -7.57
N ASN A 32 -20.25 -34.02 -8.60
CA ASN A 32 -19.44 -32.98 -9.25
C ASN A 32 -20.39 -31.93 -9.85
N THR A 33 -20.61 -30.81 -9.15
CA THR A 33 -21.29 -29.64 -9.71
C THR A 33 -20.33 -28.88 -10.64
N SER A 34 -20.18 -29.40 -11.86
CA SER A 34 -19.54 -28.67 -12.96
C SER A 34 -20.40 -27.47 -13.38
N HIS A 35 -20.18 -26.32 -12.73
CA HIS A 35 -20.77 -25.04 -13.14
C HIS A 35 -20.13 -24.56 -14.43
N VAL A 36 -20.58 -25.10 -15.56
CA VAL A 36 -20.25 -24.60 -16.89
C VAL A 36 -21.02 -23.30 -17.11
N THR A 37 -20.30 -22.17 -17.01
CA THR A 37 -20.82 -20.86 -17.38
C THR A 37 -20.84 -20.73 -18.90
N ASN A 38 -22.02 -20.83 -19.51
CA ASN A 38 -22.19 -20.54 -20.94
C ASN A 38 -21.93 -19.04 -21.18
N ILE A 39 -20.89 -18.72 -21.93
CA ILE A 39 -20.51 -17.35 -22.29
C ILE A 39 -21.28 -16.94 -23.58
N PRO A 40 -21.92 -15.76 -23.63
CA PRO A 40 -22.67 -15.35 -24.82
C PRO A 40 -21.75 -15.07 -26.03
N THR A 41 -22.21 -15.46 -27.22
CA THR A 41 -21.48 -15.35 -28.49
C THR A 41 -21.89 -14.16 -29.36
N THR A 42 -22.59 -13.17 -28.78
CA THR A 42 -23.09 -11.99 -29.51
C THR A 42 -22.07 -10.84 -29.51
N ASN A 43 -22.24 -9.90 -30.44
CA ASN A 43 -21.36 -8.73 -30.62
C ASN A 43 -21.61 -7.62 -29.58
N THR A 44 -21.85 -8.02 -28.33
CA THR A 44 -22.29 -7.19 -27.20
C THR A 44 -21.10 -6.73 -26.35
N THR A 45 -21.25 -5.62 -25.63
CA THR A 45 -20.22 -5.10 -24.73
C THR A 45 -19.86 -6.12 -23.65
N LYS A 46 -18.56 -6.37 -23.48
CA LYS A 46 -18.00 -7.41 -22.61
C LYS A 46 -17.64 -6.84 -21.24
N ILE A 47 -18.31 -7.34 -20.21
CA ILE A 47 -18.13 -6.93 -18.82
C ILE A 47 -17.46 -8.07 -18.03
N LEU A 48 -16.39 -7.74 -17.31
CA LEU A 48 -15.81 -8.63 -16.30
C LEU A 48 -16.13 -8.09 -14.92
N ILE A 49 -16.77 -8.88 -14.06
CA ILE A 49 -17.03 -8.54 -12.65
C ILE A 49 -16.06 -9.33 -11.79
N ALA A 50 -15.06 -8.65 -11.23
CA ALA A 50 -14.13 -9.20 -10.26
C ALA A 50 -14.63 -8.95 -8.84
N SER A 51 -14.75 -10.03 -8.04
CA SER A 51 -15.29 -9.99 -6.67
C SER A 51 -14.63 -11.05 -5.79
N HIS A 52 -14.76 -10.94 -4.47
CA HIS A 52 -14.44 -12.04 -3.57
C HIS A 52 -15.67 -12.97 -3.45
N THR A 53 -15.50 -14.28 -3.23
CA THR A 53 -16.66 -15.21 -3.14
C THR A 53 -17.70 -14.81 -2.08
N THR A 54 -17.30 -14.14 -0.99
CA THR A 54 -18.24 -13.60 0.01
C THR A 54 -19.20 -12.55 -0.55
N GLN A 55 -18.90 -11.95 -1.71
CA GLN A 55 -19.74 -11.01 -2.43
C GLN A 55 -20.42 -11.64 -3.67
N GLN A 56 -20.48 -12.98 -3.75
CA GLN A 56 -21.10 -13.71 -4.85
C GLN A 56 -22.56 -13.30 -5.08
N THR A 57 -23.37 -13.14 -4.02
CA THR A 57 -24.79 -12.75 -4.15
C THR A 57 -24.97 -11.39 -4.82
N ILE A 58 -24.11 -10.41 -4.50
CA ILE A 58 -24.14 -9.08 -5.13
C ILE A 58 -23.68 -9.18 -6.59
N SER A 59 -22.60 -9.92 -6.83
CA SER A 59 -21.98 -10.07 -8.15
C SER A 59 -22.88 -10.82 -9.13
N GLU A 60 -23.59 -11.86 -8.67
CA GLU A 60 -24.54 -12.62 -9.49
C GLU A 60 -25.81 -11.83 -9.78
N ARG A 61 -26.32 -11.06 -8.80
CA ARG A 61 -27.39 -10.08 -9.07
C ARG A 61 -26.96 -9.06 -10.12
N LEU A 62 -25.71 -8.57 -10.07
CA LEU A 62 -25.20 -7.56 -11.01
C LEU A 62 -25.05 -8.18 -12.40
N ARG A 63 -24.48 -9.39 -12.48
CA ARG A 63 -24.41 -10.18 -13.71
C ARG A 63 -25.78 -10.31 -14.36
N GLN A 64 -26.81 -10.71 -13.59
CA GLN A 64 -28.15 -10.87 -14.13
C GLN A 64 -28.72 -9.55 -14.65
N GLY A 65 -28.70 -8.48 -13.83
CA GLY A 65 -29.24 -7.18 -14.24
C GLY A 65 -28.52 -6.57 -15.45
N LEU A 66 -27.24 -6.86 -15.66
CA LEU A 66 -26.48 -6.41 -16.83
C LEU A 66 -26.73 -7.30 -18.07
N VAL A 67 -26.90 -8.61 -17.90
CA VAL A 67 -27.33 -9.52 -18.97
C VAL A 67 -28.73 -9.16 -19.47
N ASP A 68 -29.63 -8.76 -18.56
CA ASP A 68 -30.95 -8.22 -18.90
C ASP A 68 -30.89 -6.90 -19.70
N GLN A 69 -29.70 -6.28 -19.83
CA GLN A 69 -29.42 -5.11 -20.66
C GLN A 69 -28.61 -5.45 -21.93
N ASP A 70 -28.57 -6.72 -22.34
CA ASP A 70 -27.83 -7.22 -23.52
C ASP A 70 -26.31 -6.97 -23.43
N LEU A 71 -25.73 -7.24 -22.25
CA LEU A 71 -24.29 -7.16 -21.99
C LEU A 71 -23.71 -8.55 -21.69
N SER A 72 -22.58 -8.90 -22.33
CA SER A 72 -21.88 -10.15 -22.10
C SER A 72 -21.09 -10.09 -20.79
N CYS A 73 -21.58 -10.74 -19.73
CA CYS A 73 -21.01 -10.63 -18.38
C CYS A 73 -20.34 -11.92 -17.91
N TYR A 74 -19.08 -11.84 -17.48
CA TYR A 74 -18.33 -12.93 -16.84
C TYR A 74 -17.99 -12.59 -15.37
N LEU A 75 -18.04 -13.58 -14.47
CA LEU A 75 -17.64 -13.44 -13.07
C LEU A 75 -16.26 -14.03 -12.82
N LEU A 76 -15.38 -13.27 -12.18
CA LEU A 76 -14.09 -13.73 -11.70
C LEU A 76 -14.01 -13.53 -10.18
N ASN A 77 -13.46 -14.52 -9.48
CA ASN A 77 -13.17 -14.44 -8.06
C ASN A 77 -11.82 -15.11 -7.74
N GLU A 78 -11.46 -15.24 -6.47
CA GLU A 78 -10.19 -15.82 -6.06
C GLU A 78 -10.03 -17.31 -6.42
N ASN A 79 -11.14 -18.03 -6.63
CA ASN A 79 -11.15 -19.46 -6.94
C ASN A 79 -11.36 -19.76 -8.44
N THR A 80 -11.97 -18.86 -9.21
CA THR A 80 -12.37 -19.12 -10.60
C THR A 80 -12.10 -17.91 -11.52
N PRO A 81 -11.45 -18.11 -12.69
CA PRO A 81 -10.73 -19.33 -13.09
C PRO A 81 -9.46 -19.56 -12.24
N GLN A 82 -8.92 -20.79 -12.22
CA GLN A 82 -7.71 -21.11 -11.42
C GLN A 82 -6.40 -20.80 -12.16
N SER A 83 -6.33 -21.21 -13.44
CA SER A 83 -5.18 -21.05 -14.34
C SER A 83 -4.79 -19.58 -14.53
N LEU A 84 -3.48 -19.32 -14.55
CA LEU A 84 -2.93 -17.99 -14.85
C LEU A 84 -3.31 -17.52 -16.26
N SER A 85 -3.31 -18.42 -17.24
CA SER A 85 -3.68 -18.11 -18.63
C SER A 85 -5.16 -17.76 -18.74
N ALA A 86 -6.05 -18.59 -18.18
CA ALA A 86 -7.49 -18.32 -18.20
C ALA A 86 -7.84 -16.97 -17.54
N ARG A 87 -7.19 -16.64 -16.41
CA ARG A 87 -7.33 -15.31 -15.75
C ARG A 87 -6.92 -14.17 -16.68
N ALA A 88 -5.74 -14.26 -17.26
CA ALA A 88 -5.21 -13.21 -18.13
C ALA A 88 -6.10 -13.00 -19.37
N ASN A 89 -6.53 -14.11 -19.99
CA ASN A 89 -7.39 -14.12 -21.18
C ASN A 89 -8.75 -13.46 -20.89
N VAL A 90 -9.40 -13.80 -19.77
CA VAL A 90 -10.67 -13.19 -19.34
C VAL A 90 -10.56 -11.68 -19.12
N ILE A 91 -9.44 -11.20 -18.56
CA ILE A 91 -9.20 -9.76 -18.35
C ILE A 91 -8.89 -9.06 -19.67
N GLN A 92 -8.10 -9.69 -20.56
CA GLN A 92 -7.83 -9.16 -21.89
C GLN A 92 -9.11 -9.08 -22.75
N TRP A 93 -10.03 -10.04 -22.62
CA TRP A 93 -11.30 -10.12 -23.34
C TRP A 93 -12.28 -8.98 -23.00
N CYS A 94 -12.33 -8.50 -21.75
CA CYS A 94 -13.36 -7.53 -21.35
C CYS A 94 -13.13 -6.11 -21.92
N ASP A 95 -14.22 -5.42 -22.23
CA ASP A 95 -14.20 -4.00 -22.61
C ASP A 95 -14.23 -3.10 -21.37
N VAL A 96 -14.89 -3.56 -20.30
CA VAL A 96 -15.00 -2.88 -19.00
C VAL A 96 -14.75 -3.85 -17.86
N PHE A 97 -13.96 -3.41 -16.90
CA PHE A 97 -13.64 -4.15 -15.68
C PHE A 97 -14.41 -3.56 -14.49
N ILE A 98 -15.17 -4.38 -13.79
CA ILE A 98 -15.92 -4.00 -12.59
C ILE A 98 -15.25 -4.63 -11.37
N VAL A 99 -14.87 -3.82 -10.39
CA VAL A 99 -14.36 -4.29 -9.10
C VAL A 99 -15.40 -4.14 -8.00
N VAL A 100 -15.77 -5.24 -7.35
CA VAL A 100 -16.66 -5.26 -6.18
C VAL A 100 -15.81 -5.14 -4.90
N ILE A 101 -15.66 -3.91 -4.42
CA ILE A 101 -14.84 -3.55 -3.27
C ILE A 101 -15.42 -4.16 -1.99
N SER A 102 -14.57 -4.93 -1.31
CA SER A 102 -14.81 -5.53 0.00
C SER A 102 -13.48 -5.71 0.73
N ARG A 103 -13.48 -5.79 2.07
CA ARG A 103 -12.25 -6.02 2.87
C ARG A 103 -11.52 -7.29 2.41
N LEU A 104 -12.28 -8.35 2.10
CA LEU A 104 -11.70 -9.63 1.69
C LEU A 104 -11.17 -9.63 0.26
N TYR A 105 -11.76 -8.85 -0.67
CA TYR A 105 -11.15 -8.65 -1.98
C TYR A 105 -9.74 -8.05 -1.85
N GLN A 106 -9.57 -7.06 -0.97
CA GLN A 106 -8.28 -6.41 -0.81
C GLN A 106 -7.21 -7.30 -0.18
N ARG A 107 -7.60 -8.19 0.74
CA ARG A 107 -6.69 -9.10 1.44
C ARG A 107 -6.32 -10.36 0.65
N THR A 108 -7.04 -10.67 -0.43
CA THR A 108 -6.82 -11.88 -1.21
C THR A 108 -5.90 -11.61 -2.41
N PRO A 109 -4.67 -12.18 -2.46
CA PRO A 109 -3.69 -11.88 -3.52
C PRO A 109 -4.21 -12.15 -4.93
N PHE A 110 -5.03 -13.19 -5.12
CA PHE A 110 -5.62 -13.55 -6.41
C PHE A 110 -6.71 -12.57 -6.90
N CYS A 111 -7.21 -11.70 -6.03
CA CYS A 111 -8.06 -10.58 -6.43
C CYS A 111 -7.20 -9.38 -6.83
N MET A 112 -6.18 -9.07 -6.02
CA MET A 112 -5.27 -7.95 -6.27
C MET A 112 -4.40 -8.13 -7.51
N GLU A 113 -3.95 -9.35 -7.86
CA GLU A 113 -3.22 -9.61 -9.11
C GLU A 113 -4.06 -9.19 -10.35
N VAL A 114 -5.36 -9.48 -10.31
CA VAL A 114 -6.30 -9.25 -11.41
C VAL A 114 -6.63 -7.77 -11.55
N LEU A 115 -6.82 -7.06 -10.43
CA LEU A 115 -7.01 -5.61 -10.44
C LEU A 115 -5.76 -4.87 -10.95
N ASN A 116 -4.58 -5.25 -10.48
CA ASN A 116 -3.32 -4.67 -10.95
C ASN A 116 -3.12 -4.90 -12.46
N TYR A 117 -3.41 -6.12 -12.96
CA TYR A 117 -3.30 -6.41 -14.39
C TYR A 117 -4.34 -5.66 -15.23
N ALA A 118 -5.57 -5.49 -14.73
CA ALA A 118 -6.58 -4.66 -15.40
C ALA A 118 -6.13 -3.19 -15.51
N LYS A 119 -5.53 -2.63 -14.45
CA LYS A 119 -4.90 -1.30 -14.46
C LYS A 119 -3.74 -1.22 -15.47
N ASP A 120 -2.83 -2.19 -15.46
CA ASP A 120 -1.64 -2.18 -16.32
C ASP A 120 -1.98 -2.42 -17.82
N LEU A 121 -3.12 -3.07 -18.11
CA LEU A 121 -3.74 -3.12 -19.44
C LEU A 121 -4.59 -1.89 -19.80
N HIS A 122 -4.62 -0.86 -18.94
CA HIS A 122 -5.45 0.35 -19.08
C HIS A 122 -6.95 0.05 -19.31
N LYS A 123 -7.47 -1.02 -18.67
CA LYS A 123 -8.89 -1.34 -18.76
C LYS A 123 -9.74 -0.24 -18.10
N PRO A 124 -10.86 0.17 -18.71
CA PRO A 124 -11.84 1.05 -18.09
C PRO A 124 -12.43 0.38 -16.82
N ILE A 125 -12.09 0.91 -15.64
CA ILE A 125 -12.50 0.34 -14.36
C ILE A 125 -13.72 1.07 -13.79
N ILE A 126 -14.76 0.33 -13.43
CA ILE A 126 -15.88 0.79 -12.60
C ILE A 126 -15.71 0.16 -11.21
N SER A 127 -15.83 0.99 -10.18
CA SER A 127 -15.70 0.56 -8.78
C SER A 127 -17.07 0.50 -8.09
N ILE A 128 -17.38 -0.62 -7.45
CA ILE A 128 -18.63 -0.84 -6.73
C ILE A 128 -18.30 -1.07 -5.25
N LEU A 129 -18.68 -0.14 -4.39
CA LEU A 129 -18.55 -0.30 -2.94
C LEU A 129 -19.74 -1.11 -2.40
N ALA A 130 -19.45 -2.37 -2.04
CA ALA A 130 -20.44 -3.29 -1.44
C ALA A 130 -20.48 -3.22 0.09
N GLU A 131 -19.37 -2.83 0.74
CA GLU A 131 -19.26 -2.71 2.19
C GLU A 131 -19.20 -1.22 2.59
N THR A 132 -20.33 -0.68 3.05
CA THR A 132 -20.45 0.75 3.44
C THR A 132 -19.57 1.14 4.63
N THR A 133 -19.11 0.16 5.41
CA THR A 133 -18.20 0.32 6.55
C THR A 133 -16.74 0.04 6.21
N PHE A 134 -16.41 -0.15 4.94
CA PHE A 134 -15.04 -0.38 4.48
C PHE A 134 -14.59 0.76 3.58
N ARG A 135 -13.41 1.32 3.87
CA ARG A 135 -12.73 2.28 3.01
C ARG A 135 -11.55 1.57 2.35
N PRO A 136 -11.51 1.43 1.01
CA PRO A 136 -10.40 0.76 0.35
C PRO A 136 -9.12 1.57 0.52
N TYR A 137 -8.01 0.85 0.71
CA TYR A 137 -6.67 1.39 0.88
C TYR A 137 -5.70 0.72 -0.11
N GLY A 138 -4.42 1.10 -0.09
CA GLY A 138 -3.41 0.53 -0.99
C GLY A 138 -3.78 0.67 -2.48
N ALA A 139 -3.36 -0.29 -3.28
CA ALA A 139 -3.67 -0.33 -4.71
C ALA A 139 -5.18 -0.38 -4.99
N LEU A 140 -5.97 -1.06 -4.15
CA LEU A 140 -7.44 -1.11 -4.34
C LEU A 140 -8.05 0.28 -4.17
N GLY A 141 -7.62 1.03 -3.15
CA GLY A 141 -8.06 2.42 -2.92
C GLY A 141 -7.67 3.33 -4.08
N ALA A 142 -6.40 3.29 -4.49
CA ALA A 142 -5.87 4.18 -5.52
C ALA A 142 -6.43 3.91 -6.92
N ILE A 143 -6.55 2.64 -7.30
CA ILE A 143 -7.17 2.24 -8.58
C ILE A 143 -8.67 2.55 -8.56
N SER A 144 -9.37 2.35 -7.44
CA SER A 144 -10.81 2.64 -7.34
C SER A 144 -11.12 4.14 -7.33
N ALA A 145 -10.28 4.99 -6.73
CA ALA A 145 -10.39 6.45 -6.84
C ALA A 145 -10.10 6.96 -8.28
N SER A 146 -9.41 6.14 -9.07
CA SER A 146 -9.10 6.39 -10.48
C SER A 146 -10.09 5.73 -11.45
N ALA A 147 -11.12 5.07 -10.92
CA ALA A 147 -12.19 4.49 -11.72
C ALA A 147 -12.94 5.54 -12.56
N ILE A 148 -13.44 5.13 -13.73
CA ILE A 148 -14.29 5.98 -14.57
C ILE A 148 -15.66 6.26 -13.92
N ARG A 149 -16.09 5.37 -13.03
CA ARG A 149 -17.29 5.53 -12.20
C ARG A 149 -17.10 4.81 -10.86
N SER A 150 -17.61 5.42 -9.78
CA SER A 150 -17.67 4.82 -8.45
C SER A 150 -19.12 4.81 -7.98
N ILE A 151 -19.61 3.64 -7.57
CA ILE A 151 -21.01 3.40 -7.20
C ILE A 151 -21.05 2.78 -5.80
N VAL A 152 -22.00 3.17 -4.97
CA VAL A 152 -22.21 2.60 -3.63
C VAL A 152 -23.54 1.85 -3.59
N LEU A 153 -23.52 0.59 -3.16
CA LEU A 153 -24.73 -0.24 -3.04
C LEU A 153 -25.23 -0.22 -1.59
N ASN A 154 -26.38 0.43 -1.37
CA ASN A 154 -26.98 0.61 -0.04
C ASN A 154 -28.35 -0.08 0.12
N ASN A 155 -29.09 -0.26 -0.98
CA ASN A 155 -30.44 -0.84 -1.02
C ASN A 155 -30.84 -1.27 -2.44
N ASP A 156 -31.99 -1.92 -2.62
CA ASP A 156 -32.44 -2.39 -3.94
C ASP A 156 -32.70 -1.26 -4.95
N THR A 157 -33.09 -0.06 -4.50
CA THR A 157 -33.22 1.11 -5.40
C THR A 157 -31.87 1.55 -5.97
N SER A 158 -30.83 1.58 -5.13
CA SER A 158 -29.45 1.85 -5.57
C SER A 158 -28.93 0.78 -6.53
N PHE A 159 -29.47 -0.44 -6.46
CA PHE A 159 -29.10 -1.54 -7.33
C PHE A 159 -29.59 -1.33 -8.78
N ILE A 160 -30.86 -0.96 -8.96
CA ILE A 160 -31.42 -0.66 -10.29
C ILE A 160 -30.68 0.53 -10.92
N HIS A 161 -30.41 1.55 -10.11
CA HIS A 161 -29.62 2.72 -10.53
C HIS A 161 -28.20 2.33 -10.93
N ALA A 162 -27.53 1.47 -10.16
CA ALA A 162 -26.19 0.96 -10.46
C ALA A 162 -26.14 0.24 -11.82
N VAL A 163 -27.08 -0.68 -12.09
CA VAL A 163 -27.16 -1.39 -13.38
C VAL A 163 -27.30 -0.42 -14.55
N SER A 164 -28.15 0.62 -14.40
CA SER A 164 -28.31 1.66 -15.43
C SER A 164 -27.04 2.49 -15.63
N GLU A 165 -26.40 2.97 -14.55
CA GLU A 165 -25.15 3.73 -14.64
C GLU A 165 -24.01 2.92 -15.26
N ILE A 166 -23.85 1.66 -14.87
CA ILE A 166 -22.85 0.74 -15.43
C ILE A 166 -23.10 0.55 -16.93
N THR A 167 -24.35 0.28 -17.32
CA THR A 167 -24.73 0.08 -18.73
C THR A 167 -24.41 1.30 -19.58
N ASN A 168 -24.78 2.50 -19.11
CA ASN A 168 -24.49 3.76 -19.81
C ASN A 168 -22.98 4.03 -19.89
N SER A 169 -22.24 3.84 -18.79
CA SER A 169 -20.79 4.01 -18.74
C SER A 169 -20.08 3.06 -19.70
N ALA A 170 -20.48 1.79 -19.72
CA ALA A 170 -19.88 0.77 -20.56
C ALA A 170 -20.13 0.99 -22.06
N ARG A 171 -21.37 1.33 -22.45
CA ARG A 171 -21.71 1.65 -23.83
C ARG A 171 -20.97 2.91 -24.32
N ASN A 172 -20.84 3.94 -23.48
CA ASN A 172 -20.08 5.15 -23.80
C ASN A 172 -18.58 4.86 -23.99
N VAL A 173 -17.99 3.99 -23.15
CA VAL A 173 -16.61 3.53 -23.29
C VAL A 173 -16.38 2.83 -24.63
N VAL A 174 -17.23 1.86 -24.98
CA VAL A 174 -17.12 1.11 -26.24
C VAL A 174 -17.33 2.02 -27.46
N ALA A 175 -18.30 2.94 -27.41
CA ALA A 175 -18.55 3.88 -28.51
C ALA A 175 -17.37 4.82 -28.79
N ASN A 176 -16.61 5.21 -27.75
CA ASN A 176 -15.45 6.09 -27.89
C ASN A 176 -14.13 5.35 -28.19
N ASN A 177 -14.06 4.05 -27.96
CA ASN A 177 -12.83 3.29 -28.14
C ASN A 177 -12.67 2.79 -29.59
N LYS A 178 -11.86 3.54 -30.38
CA LYS A 178 -11.54 3.17 -31.77
C LYS A 178 -10.64 1.93 -31.90
N ASN A 179 -10.03 1.47 -30.82
CA ASN A 179 -9.22 0.26 -30.79
C ASN A 179 -10.08 -0.89 -30.27
N ALA A 180 -10.67 -1.66 -31.19
CA ALA A 180 -11.37 -2.90 -30.83
C ALA A 180 -10.42 -3.82 -30.06
N ALA A 181 -10.90 -4.39 -28.95
CA ALA A 181 -10.18 -5.45 -28.25
C ALA A 181 -9.88 -6.59 -29.25
N LYS A 182 -8.66 -7.14 -29.23
CA LYS A 182 -8.30 -8.31 -30.04
C LYS A 182 -9.39 -9.37 -29.84
N VAL A 183 -10.00 -9.82 -30.94
CA VAL A 183 -10.95 -10.92 -30.91
C VAL A 183 -10.17 -12.18 -30.59
N MET A 184 -10.19 -12.56 -29.31
CA MET A 184 -9.62 -13.80 -28.79
C MET A 184 -10.68 -14.90 -28.88
N ASP A 185 -10.27 -16.10 -29.31
CA ASP A 185 -11.19 -17.23 -29.47
C ASP A 185 -11.61 -17.78 -28.10
N LEU A 186 -12.89 -18.15 -27.97
CA LEU A 186 -13.52 -18.52 -26.69
C LEU A 186 -13.01 -19.87 -26.14
N SER A 187 -12.31 -20.65 -26.96
CA SER A 187 -11.66 -21.91 -26.59
C SER A 187 -10.54 -21.72 -25.55
N GLU A 188 -9.86 -20.57 -25.53
CA GLU A 188 -8.74 -20.28 -24.61
C GLU A 188 -9.17 -19.78 -23.21
N MET A 189 -10.48 -19.64 -22.96
CA MET A 189 -11.01 -19.25 -21.65
C MET A 189 -11.21 -20.45 -20.70
N ASN A 190 -11.44 -21.64 -21.26
CA ASN A 190 -11.74 -22.87 -20.51
C ASN A 190 -10.51 -23.77 -20.36
N ASP A 191 -9.38 -23.14 -19.99
CA ASP A 191 -8.15 -23.83 -19.58
C ASP A 191 -8.37 -24.50 -18.19
N ASN A 192 -9.24 -25.52 -18.17
CA ASN A 192 -9.31 -26.57 -17.14
C ASN A 192 -8.07 -27.48 -17.20
N HIS A 193 -6.90 -26.88 -17.45
CA HIS A 193 -5.63 -27.57 -17.36
C HIS A 193 -5.39 -27.91 -15.90
N THR A 194 -5.52 -29.20 -15.59
CA THR A 194 -4.90 -29.83 -14.43
C THR A 194 -3.49 -29.27 -14.29
N ILE A 195 -3.16 -28.69 -13.12
CA ILE A 195 -1.84 -28.13 -12.82
C ILE A 195 -0.79 -29.15 -13.28
N SER A 196 -0.02 -28.81 -14.31
CA SER A 196 0.81 -29.80 -14.99
C SER A 196 1.89 -30.28 -14.04
N THR A 197 1.77 -31.53 -13.59
CA THR A 197 2.68 -32.15 -12.62
C THR A 197 4.07 -32.33 -13.22
N PHE A 198 4.99 -31.42 -12.88
CA PHE A 198 6.40 -31.51 -13.24
C PHE A 198 7.19 -32.31 -12.19
N PRO A 199 8.35 -32.89 -12.57
CA PRO A 199 9.27 -33.52 -11.63
C PRO A 199 9.67 -32.54 -10.51
N GLN A 200 9.27 -32.83 -9.28
CA GLN A 200 9.59 -31.98 -8.13
C GLN A 200 11.08 -32.12 -7.78
N GLY A 201 11.77 -30.99 -7.68
CA GLY A 201 13.17 -30.95 -7.27
C GLY A 201 13.36 -31.54 -5.86
N SER A 202 14.45 -32.30 -5.66
CA SER A 202 14.79 -32.85 -4.35
C SER A 202 15.30 -31.76 -3.39
N SER A 203 16.04 -30.79 -3.92
CA SER A 203 16.80 -29.76 -3.19
C SER A 203 15.93 -28.69 -2.53
N THR A 204 16.23 -28.40 -1.26
CA THR A 204 15.78 -27.20 -0.54
C THR A 204 16.77 -26.06 -0.77
N CYS A 205 16.30 -24.84 -1.02
CA CYS A 205 17.16 -23.67 -1.19
C CYS A 205 16.55 -22.40 -0.61
N THR A 206 17.38 -21.41 -0.32
CA THR A 206 16.91 -20.09 0.09
C THR A 206 16.40 -19.32 -1.12
N VAL A 207 17.18 -19.29 -2.21
CA VAL A 207 16.84 -18.59 -3.45
C VAL A 207 16.85 -19.58 -4.62
N LEU A 208 15.75 -19.64 -5.37
CA LEU A 208 15.66 -20.35 -6.64
C LEU A 208 15.64 -19.34 -7.80
N ILE A 209 16.70 -19.35 -8.60
CA ILE A 209 16.77 -18.64 -9.88
C ILE A 209 16.22 -19.57 -10.97
N CYS A 210 15.14 -19.16 -11.63
CA CYS A 210 14.53 -19.90 -12.74
C CYS A 210 14.84 -19.20 -14.06
N THR A 211 15.37 -19.93 -15.03
CA THR A 211 15.81 -19.37 -16.31
C THR A 211 15.54 -20.30 -17.50
N THR A 212 15.84 -19.80 -18.68
CA THR A 212 15.81 -20.49 -19.98
C THR A 212 17.12 -20.20 -20.71
N ASP A 213 17.33 -20.73 -21.92
CA ASP A 213 18.61 -20.62 -22.61
C ASP A 213 18.94 -19.16 -22.99
N ASP A 214 17.93 -18.40 -23.43
CA ASP A 214 18.05 -16.96 -23.72
C ASP A 214 18.20 -16.07 -22.46
N GLY A 215 17.82 -16.57 -21.29
CA GLY A 215 18.01 -15.91 -19.99
C GLY A 215 19.28 -16.34 -19.23
N ASN A 216 20.00 -17.36 -19.69
CA ASN A 216 21.02 -18.05 -18.90
C ASN A 216 22.18 -17.14 -18.46
N VAL A 217 22.60 -16.19 -19.31
CA VAL A 217 23.68 -15.23 -18.99
C VAL A 217 23.28 -14.30 -17.84
N VAL A 218 22.05 -13.77 -17.86
CA VAL A 218 21.53 -12.91 -16.79
C VAL A 218 21.29 -13.72 -15.52
N GLY A 219 20.79 -14.96 -15.63
CA GLY A 219 20.64 -15.87 -14.50
C GLY A 219 21.96 -16.17 -13.79
N GLN A 220 23.04 -16.40 -14.55
CA GLN A 220 24.38 -16.60 -14.02
C GLN A 220 24.92 -15.33 -13.32
N LEU A 221 24.70 -14.15 -13.90
CA LEU A 221 25.08 -12.87 -13.32
C LEU A 221 24.38 -12.60 -11.97
N VAL A 222 23.09 -12.94 -11.87
CA VAL A 222 22.32 -12.86 -10.61
C VAL A 222 22.81 -13.89 -9.60
N TYR A 223 23.15 -15.11 -10.04
CA TYR A 223 23.73 -16.14 -9.18
C TYR A 223 25.07 -15.69 -8.56
N GLU A 224 25.98 -15.17 -9.38
CA GLU A 224 27.29 -14.68 -8.93
C GLU A 224 27.17 -13.54 -7.91
N SER A 225 26.22 -12.61 -8.08
CA SER A 225 26.01 -11.50 -7.13
C SER A 225 25.46 -11.93 -5.77
N LEU A 226 24.79 -13.09 -5.70
CA LEU A 226 24.14 -13.63 -4.50
C LEU A 226 25.01 -14.65 -3.76
N THR A 227 25.82 -15.45 -4.47
CA THR A 227 26.70 -16.45 -3.82
C THR A 227 27.69 -15.84 -2.80
N SER A 228 27.99 -14.55 -2.91
CA SER A 228 28.78 -13.82 -1.91
C SER A 228 28.05 -13.51 -0.59
N THR A 229 26.71 -13.54 -0.55
CA THR A 229 25.91 -13.14 0.63
C THR A 229 24.84 -14.15 1.06
N GLN A 230 24.46 -15.12 0.21
CA GLN A 230 23.36 -16.05 0.43
C GLN A 230 23.82 -17.51 0.55
N SER A 231 23.42 -18.17 1.65
CA SER A 231 23.89 -19.52 2.01
C SER A 231 23.38 -20.67 1.13
N SER A 232 22.37 -20.45 0.29
CA SER A 232 21.83 -21.48 -0.61
C SER A 232 21.07 -20.88 -1.79
N VAL A 233 21.75 -20.77 -2.94
CA VAL A 233 21.20 -20.31 -4.21
C VAL A 233 21.27 -21.46 -5.22
N ILE A 234 20.17 -21.75 -5.92
CA ILE A 234 20.10 -22.75 -6.99
C ILE A 234 19.67 -22.06 -8.29
N VAL A 235 20.27 -22.45 -9.42
CA VAL A 235 19.82 -22.06 -10.76
C VAL A 235 19.22 -23.28 -11.48
N GLU A 236 17.95 -23.20 -11.85
CA GLU A 236 17.26 -24.21 -12.67
C GLU A 236 16.93 -23.63 -14.04
N ASN A 237 17.42 -24.28 -15.11
CA ASN A 237 17.00 -24.00 -16.48
C ASN A 237 15.96 -25.05 -16.88
N LEU A 238 14.71 -24.61 -17.07
CA LEU A 238 13.56 -25.49 -17.25
C LEU A 238 13.36 -26.02 -18.69
N LEU A 239 14.30 -25.73 -19.60
CA LEU A 239 14.33 -26.33 -20.94
C LEU A 239 15.21 -27.59 -21.02
N LYS A 240 16.03 -27.85 -20.00
CA LYS A 240 16.93 -29.01 -20.01
C LYS A 240 16.13 -30.33 -19.98
N PRO A 241 16.61 -31.39 -20.67
CA PRO A 241 16.01 -32.71 -20.55
C PRO A 241 15.96 -33.16 -19.08
N ASN A 242 14.81 -33.67 -18.65
CA ASN A 242 14.53 -34.05 -17.25
C ASN A 242 14.63 -32.89 -16.24
N ALA A 243 14.39 -31.64 -16.65
CA ALA A 243 14.32 -30.51 -15.73
C ALA A 243 13.33 -30.78 -14.57
N THR A 244 13.86 -30.75 -13.35
CA THR A 244 13.06 -30.63 -12.14
C THR A 244 12.82 -29.16 -11.83
N CYS A 245 11.78 -28.85 -11.06
CA CYS A 245 11.63 -27.55 -10.46
C CYS A 245 11.48 -27.65 -8.93
N SER A 246 12.34 -26.92 -8.20
CA SER A 246 12.42 -26.90 -6.73
C SER A 246 11.58 -25.79 -6.09
N VAL A 247 10.69 -25.13 -6.83
CA VAL A 247 9.94 -23.94 -6.36
C VAL A 247 9.08 -24.19 -5.12
N ALA A 248 8.57 -25.41 -4.91
CA ALA A 248 7.90 -25.76 -3.66
C ALA A 248 8.81 -25.61 -2.42
N LYS A 249 10.11 -25.86 -2.58
CA LYS A 249 11.13 -25.94 -1.54
C LYS A 249 12.08 -24.73 -1.50
N CYS A 250 11.84 -23.69 -2.29
CA CYS A 250 12.57 -22.43 -2.19
C CYS A 250 11.93 -21.49 -1.15
N THR A 251 12.70 -20.57 -0.56
CA THR A 251 12.12 -19.44 0.21
C THR A 251 11.67 -18.33 -0.75
N VAL A 252 12.53 -17.95 -1.70
CA VAL A 252 12.28 -16.88 -2.70
C VAL A 252 12.44 -17.42 -4.13
N PHE A 253 11.55 -17.00 -5.03
CA PHE A 253 11.56 -17.36 -6.45
C PHE A 253 11.97 -16.17 -7.31
N VAL A 254 13.06 -16.33 -8.08
CA VAL A 254 13.69 -15.27 -8.89
C VAL A 254 13.68 -15.69 -10.37
N PRO A 255 12.58 -15.45 -11.10
CA PRO A 255 12.50 -15.80 -12.51
C PRO A 255 13.17 -14.75 -13.41
N ILE A 256 14.02 -15.23 -14.32
CA ILE A 256 14.68 -14.45 -15.37
C ILE A 256 13.77 -14.40 -16.59
N LEU A 257 13.03 -13.30 -16.75
CA LEU A 257 11.96 -13.15 -17.73
C LEU A 257 12.51 -12.91 -19.14
N THR A 258 12.08 -13.78 -20.04
CA THR A 258 12.39 -13.74 -21.48
C THR A 258 11.18 -14.23 -22.30
N PRO A 259 11.14 -13.97 -23.62
CA PRO A 259 10.14 -14.56 -24.52
C PRO A 259 10.13 -16.09 -24.50
N GLN A 260 11.30 -16.74 -24.36
CA GLN A 260 11.37 -18.19 -24.30
C GLN A 260 10.76 -18.74 -23.00
N LEU A 261 10.97 -18.08 -21.86
CA LEU A 261 10.31 -18.39 -20.59
C LEU A 261 8.78 -18.26 -20.70
N GLU A 262 8.29 -17.19 -21.32
CA GLU A 262 6.85 -16.91 -21.50
C GLU A 262 6.12 -18.00 -22.31
N GLN A 263 6.81 -18.58 -23.29
CA GLN A 263 6.29 -19.66 -24.15
C GLN A 263 6.42 -21.06 -23.53
N THR A 264 7.20 -21.21 -22.44
CA THR A 264 7.52 -22.52 -21.86
C THR A 264 6.47 -22.96 -20.83
N SER A 265 5.79 -24.07 -21.11
CA SER A 265 4.73 -24.61 -20.24
C SER A 265 5.21 -25.00 -18.84
N LEU A 266 6.44 -25.53 -18.71
CA LEU A 266 7.06 -25.82 -17.41
C LEU A 266 7.34 -24.55 -16.60
N CYS A 267 7.74 -23.45 -17.25
CA CYS A 267 7.91 -22.16 -16.58
C CYS A 267 6.56 -21.64 -16.08
N ARG A 268 5.50 -21.65 -16.92
CA ARG A 268 4.13 -21.32 -16.50
C ARG A 268 3.70 -22.11 -15.27
N ALA A 269 3.93 -23.42 -15.25
CA ALA A 269 3.61 -24.29 -14.12
C ALA A 269 4.40 -23.97 -12.85
N ALA A 270 5.69 -23.61 -12.98
CA ALA A 270 6.51 -23.17 -11.85
C ALA A 270 5.98 -21.86 -11.24
N PHE A 271 5.53 -20.91 -12.06
CA PHE A 271 4.84 -19.69 -11.61
C PHE A 271 3.49 -19.99 -10.94
N GLU A 272 2.69 -20.92 -11.46
CA GLU A 272 1.44 -21.35 -10.81
C GLU A 272 1.70 -21.98 -9.44
N GLN A 273 2.71 -22.84 -9.30
CA GLN A 273 3.08 -23.40 -7.99
C GLN A 273 3.65 -22.32 -7.04
N ALA A 274 4.50 -21.40 -7.53
CA ALA A 274 4.98 -20.26 -6.73
C ALA A 274 3.82 -19.42 -6.18
N ARG A 275 2.85 -19.10 -7.04
CA ARG A 275 1.64 -18.34 -6.73
C ARG A 275 0.74 -19.04 -5.71
N LEU A 276 0.46 -20.33 -5.90
CA LEU A 276 -0.39 -21.11 -5.00
C LEU A 276 0.23 -21.32 -3.62
N LEU A 277 1.57 -21.34 -3.53
CA LEU A 277 2.33 -21.43 -2.28
C LEU A 277 2.70 -20.05 -1.71
N SER A 278 2.17 -18.96 -2.26
CA SER A 278 2.46 -17.58 -1.85
C SER A 278 3.96 -17.25 -1.75
N LYS A 279 4.79 -17.84 -2.61
CA LYS A 279 6.23 -17.56 -2.65
C LYS A 279 6.47 -16.11 -3.07
N PRO A 280 7.40 -15.38 -2.42
CA PRO A 280 7.90 -14.12 -2.95
C PRO A 280 8.48 -14.33 -4.35
N ILE A 281 7.93 -13.62 -5.34
CA ILE A 281 8.38 -13.62 -6.74
C ILE A 281 9.08 -12.29 -7.00
N ILE A 282 10.37 -12.33 -7.34
CA ILE A 282 11.19 -11.16 -7.68
C ILE A 282 11.63 -11.28 -9.15
N PRO A 283 10.93 -10.63 -10.10
CA PRO A 283 11.18 -10.83 -11.52
C PRO A 283 12.37 -10.00 -12.03
N VAL A 284 13.18 -10.59 -12.90
CA VAL A 284 14.29 -9.91 -13.60
C VAL A 284 14.04 -9.94 -15.10
N ILE A 285 13.78 -8.80 -15.73
CA ILE A 285 13.59 -8.70 -17.19
C ILE A 285 14.96 -8.68 -17.88
N ALA A 286 15.25 -9.75 -18.63
CA ALA A 286 16.54 -9.95 -19.30
C ALA A 286 16.62 -9.41 -20.73
N ILE A 287 15.50 -9.01 -21.35
CA ILE A 287 15.46 -8.58 -22.77
C ILE A 287 15.10 -7.09 -22.91
N LYS A 288 15.94 -6.33 -23.62
CA LYS A 288 15.73 -4.89 -23.90
C LYS A 288 14.47 -4.70 -24.76
N LYS A 289 13.66 -3.69 -24.43
CA LYS A 289 12.40 -3.29 -25.11
C LYS A 289 11.26 -4.33 -25.16
N TRP A 290 11.46 -5.57 -24.68
CA TRP A 290 10.38 -6.53 -24.48
C TRP A 290 9.62 -6.25 -23.17
N ARG A 291 8.35 -6.68 -23.13
CA ARG A 291 7.47 -6.69 -21.97
C ARG A 291 6.68 -8.00 -22.00
N PRO A 292 6.47 -8.67 -20.87
CA PRO A 292 5.63 -9.86 -20.83
C PRO A 292 4.15 -9.49 -21.00
N GLU A 293 3.39 -10.38 -21.63
CA GLU A 293 1.96 -10.27 -21.89
C GLU A 293 1.21 -11.47 -21.28
N GLY A 294 -0.10 -11.54 -21.49
CA GLY A 294 -0.92 -12.70 -21.10
C GLY A 294 -0.72 -13.15 -19.65
N TRP A 295 -0.45 -14.44 -19.47
CA TRP A 295 -0.28 -15.06 -18.15
C TRP A 295 0.91 -14.50 -17.37
N LEU A 296 2.01 -14.15 -18.06
CA LEU A 296 3.23 -13.65 -17.44
C LEU A 296 3.08 -12.18 -17.07
N GLY A 297 2.42 -11.38 -17.92
CA GLY A 297 2.01 -10.02 -17.62
C GLY A 297 1.12 -9.94 -16.37
N LEU A 298 0.15 -10.87 -16.24
CA LEU A 298 -0.73 -10.92 -15.06
C LEU A 298 0.03 -11.19 -13.76
N ILE A 299 0.91 -12.19 -13.73
CA ILE A 299 1.57 -12.58 -12.47
C ILE A 299 2.63 -11.57 -12.01
N ILE A 300 3.15 -10.73 -12.91
CA ILE A 300 4.05 -9.62 -12.56
C ILE A 300 3.34 -8.28 -12.37
N ALA A 301 2.04 -8.18 -12.67
CA ALA A 301 1.31 -6.91 -12.62
C ALA A 301 1.41 -6.25 -11.24
N GLY A 302 1.67 -4.95 -11.22
CA GLY A 302 1.94 -4.19 -10.01
C GLY A 302 3.23 -4.55 -9.24
N ARG A 303 3.98 -5.62 -9.55
CA ARG A 303 5.22 -5.98 -8.81
C ARG A 303 6.40 -5.08 -9.19
N VAL A 304 7.30 -4.84 -8.25
CA VAL A 304 8.65 -4.35 -8.55
C VAL A 304 9.42 -5.42 -9.33
N PHE A 305 10.06 -5.04 -10.44
CA PHE A 305 10.90 -5.91 -11.27
C PHE A 305 12.21 -5.19 -11.63
N PHE A 306 13.28 -5.98 -11.84
CA PHE A 306 14.61 -5.47 -12.13
C PHE A 306 14.92 -5.61 -13.62
N ARG A 307 15.61 -4.63 -14.22
CA ARG A 307 15.96 -4.64 -15.66
C ARG A 307 17.46 -4.83 -15.80
N ILE A 308 17.88 -6.07 -16.03
CA ILE A 308 19.28 -6.46 -16.12
C ILE A 308 19.47 -7.23 -17.42
N PHE A 309 20.23 -6.66 -18.36
CA PHE A 309 20.35 -7.21 -19.72
C PHE A 309 21.74 -7.80 -20.00
N ASP A 310 22.75 -7.26 -19.32
CA ASP A 310 24.18 -7.55 -19.51
C ASP A 310 24.94 -7.04 -18.27
N GLN A 311 26.22 -7.40 -18.14
CA GLN A 311 27.05 -7.01 -16.99
C GLN A 311 27.20 -5.48 -16.87
N GLU A 312 27.28 -4.77 -18.00
CA GLU A 312 27.39 -3.31 -18.02
C GLU A 312 26.15 -2.67 -17.38
N THR A 313 24.95 -3.03 -17.83
CA THR A 313 23.68 -2.49 -17.31
C THR A 313 23.38 -2.95 -15.89
N ALA A 314 23.84 -4.13 -15.47
CA ALA A 314 23.70 -4.63 -14.11
C ALA A 314 24.45 -3.77 -13.07
N TYR A 315 25.71 -3.44 -13.38
CA TYR A 315 26.63 -2.75 -12.49
C TYR A 315 26.75 -1.24 -12.75
N LYS A 316 26.18 -0.73 -13.85
CA LYS A 316 26.14 0.70 -14.17
C LYS A 316 25.67 1.50 -12.94
N PRO A 317 26.49 2.44 -12.44
CA PRO A 317 26.09 3.28 -11.32
C PRO A 317 24.81 4.06 -11.66
N PHE A 318 23.86 3.99 -10.74
CA PHE A 318 22.64 4.77 -10.74
C PHE A 318 22.55 5.46 -9.39
N TYR A 319 22.90 6.75 -9.38
CA TYR A 319 23.25 7.52 -8.19
C TYR A 319 24.34 6.82 -7.36
N ASP A 320 23.94 6.21 -6.26
CA ASP A 320 24.77 5.61 -5.20
C ASP A 320 24.62 4.08 -5.12
N SER A 321 23.90 3.48 -6.06
CA SER A 321 23.68 2.03 -6.17
C SER A 321 23.85 1.55 -7.62
N ASN A 322 23.47 0.31 -7.87
CA ASN A 322 23.28 -0.26 -9.19
C ASN A 322 22.20 -1.36 -9.15
N CYS A 323 21.62 -1.69 -10.30
CA CYS A 323 20.43 -2.55 -10.38
C CYS A 323 20.65 -3.94 -9.75
N ILE A 324 21.87 -4.50 -9.86
CA ILE A 324 22.22 -5.78 -9.23
C ILE A 324 22.33 -5.70 -7.70
N THR A 325 22.77 -4.57 -7.13
CA THR A 325 22.79 -4.36 -5.68
C THR A 325 21.39 -4.19 -5.12
N ASP A 326 20.53 -3.41 -5.78
CA ASP A 326 19.14 -3.23 -5.36
C ASP A 326 18.35 -4.55 -5.46
N LEU A 327 18.60 -5.38 -6.50
CA LEU A 327 18.05 -6.73 -6.62
C LEU A 327 18.45 -7.63 -5.45
N ARG A 328 19.74 -7.63 -5.08
CA ARG A 328 20.26 -8.40 -3.95
C ARG A 328 19.57 -8.00 -2.64
N VAL A 329 19.43 -6.70 -2.36
CA VAL A 329 18.73 -6.20 -1.16
C VAL A 329 17.26 -6.62 -1.14
N ALA A 330 16.58 -6.60 -2.29
CA ALA A 330 15.20 -7.07 -2.40
C ALA A 330 15.08 -8.58 -2.11
N ILE A 331 16.00 -9.40 -2.62
CA ILE A 331 16.06 -10.85 -2.35
C ILE A 331 16.36 -11.10 -0.86
N GLU A 332 17.39 -10.46 -0.31
CA GLU A 332 17.79 -10.56 1.11
C GLU A 332 16.64 -10.20 2.06
N THR A 333 15.84 -9.21 1.70
CA THR A 333 14.63 -8.82 2.44
C THR A 333 13.54 -9.89 2.33
N ALA A 334 13.27 -10.40 1.12
CA ALA A 334 12.26 -11.43 0.89
C ALA A 334 12.61 -12.80 1.52
N CYS A 335 13.89 -13.05 1.84
CA CYS A 335 14.33 -14.25 2.54
C CYS A 335 14.03 -14.27 4.05
N GLN A 336 13.68 -13.12 4.66
CA GLN A 336 13.44 -13.05 6.11
C GLN A 336 12.13 -13.74 6.50
N PRO A 337 12.08 -14.50 7.62
CA PRO A 337 10.85 -15.08 8.13
C PRO A 337 9.95 -13.99 8.76
N VAL A 338 8.64 -14.07 8.51
CA VAL A 338 7.68 -13.03 8.92
C VAL A 338 6.34 -13.67 9.30
N PRO A 339 5.64 -13.15 10.33
CA PRO A 339 4.26 -13.53 10.57
C PRO A 339 3.33 -13.09 9.43
N SER A 340 2.38 -13.95 9.10
CA SER A 340 1.24 -13.68 8.21
C SER A 340 0.35 -12.54 8.75
N GLU A 341 -0.53 -11.98 7.90
CA GLU A 341 -1.46 -10.92 8.32
C GLU A 341 -2.32 -11.34 9.52
N THR A 342 -2.81 -12.59 9.54
CA THR A 342 -3.58 -13.17 10.65
C THR A 342 -2.77 -13.26 11.94
N GLU A 343 -1.49 -13.67 11.86
CA GLU A 343 -0.61 -13.73 13.03
C GLU A 343 -0.27 -12.33 13.56
N ARG A 344 -0.07 -11.35 12.66
CA ARG A 344 0.13 -9.95 13.03
C ARG A 344 -1.10 -9.35 13.70
N GLU A 345 -2.29 -9.53 13.13
CA GLU A 345 -3.54 -9.11 13.79
C GLU A 345 -3.67 -9.76 15.18
N LYS A 346 -3.32 -11.04 15.32
CA LYS A 346 -3.37 -11.74 16.61
C LYS A 346 -2.36 -11.16 17.61
N ILE A 347 -1.13 -10.88 17.19
CA ILE A 347 -0.11 -10.22 18.01
C ILE A 347 -0.60 -8.83 18.45
N GLU A 348 -1.17 -8.04 17.54
CA GLU A 348 -1.66 -6.69 17.86
C GLU A 348 -2.90 -6.73 18.77
N LYS A 349 -3.88 -7.60 18.49
CA LYS A 349 -5.05 -7.80 19.37
C LYS A 349 -4.60 -8.15 20.79
N ASN A 350 -3.64 -9.06 20.95
CA ASN A 350 -3.10 -9.43 22.26
C ASN A 350 -2.41 -8.24 22.95
N ALA A 351 -1.64 -7.42 22.22
CA ALA A 351 -0.98 -6.24 22.77
C ALA A 351 -1.99 -5.18 23.22
N LEU A 352 -2.98 -4.86 22.37
CA LEU A 352 -4.06 -3.93 22.69
C LEU A 352 -4.91 -4.41 23.87
N GLN A 353 -5.24 -5.70 23.93
CA GLN A 353 -5.97 -6.29 25.06
C GLN A 353 -5.19 -6.17 26.38
N LYS A 354 -3.86 -6.35 26.36
CA LYS A 354 -3.02 -6.13 27.54
C LYS A 354 -3.09 -4.68 28.00
N GLU A 355 -2.88 -3.72 27.11
CA GLU A 355 -3.00 -2.28 27.43
C GLU A 355 -4.41 -1.91 27.91
N LEU A 356 -5.44 -2.56 27.37
CA LEU A 356 -6.85 -2.37 27.74
C LEU A 356 -7.12 -2.80 29.18
N GLU A 357 -6.63 -3.97 29.60
CA GLU A 357 -6.76 -4.46 30.97
C GLU A 357 -5.95 -3.60 31.96
N GLU A 358 -4.76 -3.13 31.57
CA GLU A 358 -4.01 -2.14 32.34
C GLU A 358 -4.80 -0.84 32.54
N CYS A 359 -5.46 -0.33 31.50
CA CYS A 359 -6.30 0.86 31.58
C CYS A 359 -7.55 0.63 32.46
N LYS A 360 -8.23 -0.50 32.25
CA LYS A 360 -9.42 -0.93 32.99
C LYS A 360 -9.15 -1.07 34.48
N SER A 361 -8.00 -1.60 34.88
CA SER A 361 -7.58 -1.70 36.30
C SER A 361 -7.48 -0.34 37.00
N LYS A 362 -7.21 0.73 36.24
CA LYS A 362 -7.04 2.11 36.73
C LYS A 362 -8.32 2.95 36.65
N LEU A 363 -9.39 2.45 36.01
CA LEU A 363 -10.68 3.13 35.84
C LEU A 363 -11.73 2.67 36.86
N SER A 364 -12.57 3.59 37.33
CA SER A 364 -13.70 3.29 38.23
C SER A 364 -14.99 2.92 37.51
N ARG A 365 -15.05 3.08 36.18
CA ARG A 365 -16.20 2.76 35.33
C ARG A 365 -15.72 2.09 34.06
N TRP A 366 -16.33 0.95 33.73
CA TRP A 366 -16.06 0.20 32.50
C TRP A 366 -17.37 -0.26 31.83
N PRO A 367 -17.48 -0.22 30.49
CA PRO A 367 -16.59 0.47 29.56
C PRO A 367 -16.63 2.00 29.74
N PRO A 368 -15.61 2.74 29.25
CA PRO A 368 -15.62 4.19 29.19
C PRO A 368 -16.79 4.72 28.34
N LYS A 369 -17.16 6.01 28.51
CA LYS A 369 -18.19 6.63 27.67
C LYS A 369 -17.68 6.73 26.24
N ARG A 370 -18.31 5.97 25.33
CA ARG A 370 -17.92 5.91 23.93
C ARG A 370 -18.00 7.28 23.24
N LYS A 371 -16.97 7.64 22.47
CA LYS A 371 -16.95 8.89 21.67
C LYS A 371 -17.34 8.63 20.21
N SER A 372 -17.83 9.66 19.51
CA SER A 372 -18.36 9.56 18.14
C SER A 372 -17.33 9.34 17.03
N ARG A 373 -16.06 9.07 17.38
CA ARG A 373 -14.91 8.91 16.47
C ARG A 373 -15.18 7.97 15.28
N VAL A 374 -15.98 6.94 15.51
CA VAL A 374 -16.35 5.89 14.55
C VAL A 374 -17.18 6.42 13.36
N ILE A 375 -17.94 7.52 13.54
CA ILE A 375 -18.88 8.02 12.53
C ILE A 375 -18.21 9.01 11.56
N ASP A 376 -17.15 9.69 12.00
CA ASP A 376 -16.49 10.74 11.21
C ASP A 376 -15.32 10.21 10.35
N SER A 377 -14.78 9.02 10.62
CA SER A 377 -13.72 8.40 9.80
C SER A 377 -14.17 8.00 8.39
N MET A 378 -15.48 7.82 8.18
CA MET A 378 -16.07 7.32 6.92
C MET A 378 -16.65 8.41 6.02
N LYS A 379 -16.68 9.67 6.46
CA LYS A 379 -17.07 10.80 5.62
C LYS A 379 -15.94 11.14 4.66
N ALA A 380 -16.30 11.61 3.46
CA ALA A 380 -15.32 12.16 2.51
C ALA A 380 -14.57 13.32 3.18
N ARG A 381 -13.27 13.13 3.42
CA ARG A 381 -12.45 14.09 4.13
C ARG A 381 -12.06 15.23 3.20
N GLN A 382 -12.30 16.46 3.62
CA GLN A 382 -11.72 17.64 2.98
C GLN A 382 -10.41 18.01 3.69
N PRO A 383 -9.35 18.39 2.96
CA PRO A 383 -8.12 18.84 3.58
C PRO A 383 -8.33 20.16 4.33
N VAL A 384 -7.63 20.32 5.44
CA VAL A 384 -7.63 21.57 6.22
C VAL A 384 -6.82 22.61 5.44
N ARG A 385 -7.49 23.64 4.93
CA ARG A 385 -6.84 24.79 4.29
C ARG A 385 -6.48 25.83 5.35
N ILE A 386 -5.27 26.38 5.27
CA ILE A 386 -4.79 27.47 6.12
C ILE A 386 -4.18 28.55 5.24
N GLN A 387 -4.33 29.81 5.67
CA GLN A 387 -3.55 30.90 5.11
C GLN A 387 -2.13 30.80 5.70
N LEU A 388 -1.14 30.61 4.82
CA LEU A 388 0.26 30.73 5.22
C LEU A 388 0.59 32.20 5.44
N GLN A 389 1.43 32.49 6.45
CA GLN A 389 2.01 33.81 6.62
C GLN A 389 2.96 34.09 5.45
N GLU A 390 2.97 35.33 4.96
CA GLU A 390 3.96 35.72 3.96
C GLU A 390 5.36 35.59 4.56
N PRO A 391 6.33 34.98 3.85
CA PRO A 391 7.71 34.96 4.30
C PRO A 391 8.23 36.41 4.35
N HIS A 392 9.01 36.70 5.38
CA HIS A 392 9.73 37.95 5.53
C HIS A 392 10.92 37.74 6.47
N ALA A 393 12.09 38.23 6.09
CA ALA A 393 13.22 38.29 7.00
C ALA A 393 14.17 39.44 6.64
N ASP A 394 14.53 40.22 7.66
CA ASP A 394 15.56 41.28 7.58
C ASP A 394 16.99 40.73 7.69
N ALA A 395 17.14 39.42 7.89
CA ALA A 395 18.42 38.73 8.03
C ALA A 395 18.95 38.26 6.66
N TYR A 396 20.26 38.31 6.49
CA TYR A 396 20.92 37.67 5.35
C TYR A 396 20.95 36.15 5.56
N PHE A 397 20.58 35.40 4.52
CA PHE A 397 20.70 33.94 4.47
C PHE A 397 21.82 33.57 3.51
N ASP A 398 22.66 32.63 3.93
CA ASP A 398 23.56 31.92 3.05
C ASP A 398 22.94 30.53 2.79
N HIS A 399 22.73 30.18 1.52
CA HIS A 399 22.13 28.89 1.17
C HIS A 399 23.21 27.85 0.88
N THR A 400 23.27 26.82 1.73
CA THR A 400 24.11 25.64 1.49
C THR A 400 23.29 24.60 0.72
N HIS A 401 23.70 24.30 -0.51
CA HIS A 401 23.21 23.12 -1.24
C HIS A 401 23.82 21.86 -0.60
N HIS A 402 22.96 21.01 -0.05
CA HIS A 402 23.35 19.72 0.51
C HIS A 402 23.26 18.62 -0.54
N SER A 403 24.31 17.79 -0.66
CA SER A 403 24.23 16.51 -1.36
C SER A 403 24.63 15.38 -0.42
N ILE A 404 23.90 14.27 -0.44
CA ILE A 404 24.01 13.19 0.52
C ILE A 404 24.58 11.95 -0.16
N THR A 405 25.64 11.38 0.41
CA THR A 405 26.25 10.15 -0.10
C THR A 405 25.93 8.95 0.79
N ARG A 406 25.69 7.78 0.20
CA ARG A 406 25.13 6.60 0.90
C ARG A 406 26.03 5.95 1.96
N MET A 407 27.27 6.43 2.16
CA MET A 407 28.15 5.92 3.22
C MET A 407 27.67 6.28 4.63
N THR A 408 26.88 7.34 4.78
CA THR A 408 26.28 7.76 6.07
C THR A 408 24.75 7.82 6.05
N PHE A 409 24.13 7.78 4.88
CA PHE A 409 22.67 7.86 4.73
C PHE A 409 21.94 6.62 5.27
N ARG A 410 21.08 6.82 6.26
CA ARG A 410 20.06 5.84 6.62
C ARG A 410 18.83 6.06 5.74
N ALA A 411 18.64 5.19 4.76
CA ALA A 411 17.46 5.21 3.90
C ALA A 411 16.15 5.26 4.72
N PRO A 412 15.13 6.01 4.26
CA PRO A 412 13.80 6.03 4.84
C PRO A 412 13.32 4.62 5.18
N PRO A 413 13.07 4.31 6.46
CA PRO A 413 12.72 2.96 6.85
C PRO A 413 11.32 2.63 6.29
N SER A 414 11.24 1.56 5.47
CA SER A 414 10.13 1.33 4.53
C SER A 414 8.71 1.53 5.10
N ILE A 415 7.87 2.18 4.30
CA ILE A 415 6.45 2.45 4.57
C ILE A 415 5.56 1.25 4.29
N VAL A 416 6.05 0.24 3.57
CA VAL A 416 5.48 -1.10 3.53
C VAL A 416 6.39 -2.01 4.33
N ASP A 417 5.87 -3.10 4.86
CA ASP A 417 6.76 -4.21 5.23
C ASP A 417 7.07 -5.09 4.01
N GLN A 418 7.93 -6.08 4.22
CA GLN A 418 8.46 -6.97 3.17
C GLN A 418 7.42 -7.80 2.39
N TYR A 419 6.14 -7.77 2.77
CA TYR A 419 5.05 -8.34 1.96
C TYR A 419 4.28 -7.30 1.12
N GLY A 420 4.70 -6.03 1.11
CA GLY A 420 3.96 -4.94 0.48
C GLY A 420 2.72 -4.48 1.29
N LEU A 421 2.54 -4.98 2.52
CA LEU A 421 1.46 -4.54 3.39
C LEU A 421 1.77 -3.15 3.99
N PRO A 422 0.77 -2.25 4.13
CA PRO A 422 1.00 -0.91 4.65
C PRO A 422 1.51 -0.88 6.08
N LYS A 423 2.66 -0.24 6.29
CA LYS A 423 3.19 0.11 7.61
C LYS A 423 2.96 1.59 7.87
N ARG A 424 1.79 1.90 8.44
CA ARG A 424 1.35 3.24 8.85
C ARG A 424 2.44 3.98 9.63
N ARG A 425 2.99 5.05 9.03
CA ARG A 425 3.96 5.95 9.67
C ARG A 425 3.53 7.40 9.42
N PRO A 426 3.60 8.30 10.41
CA PRO A 426 3.26 9.70 10.20
C PRO A 426 4.39 10.39 9.42
N LEU A 427 4.16 10.65 8.14
CA LEU A 427 5.05 11.45 7.29
C LEU A 427 4.51 12.87 7.17
N ASP A 428 5.41 13.85 7.12
CA ASP A 428 5.03 15.24 6.86
C ASP A 428 4.61 15.39 5.39
N CYS A 429 5.36 14.80 4.46
CA CYS A 429 4.97 14.75 3.04
C CYS A 429 5.37 13.49 2.27
N MET A 430 4.70 13.28 1.15
CA MET A 430 5.13 12.41 0.05
C MET A 430 5.45 13.29 -1.15
N ILE A 431 6.55 12.99 -1.82
CA ILE A 431 6.87 13.55 -3.13
C ILE A 431 6.15 12.75 -4.22
N SER A 432 5.45 13.45 -5.11
CA SER A 432 4.90 12.88 -6.35
C SER A 432 5.37 13.71 -7.54
N TYR A 433 5.92 13.04 -8.55
CA TYR A 433 6.65 13.66 -9.66
C TYR A 433 6.66 12.73 -10.88
N GLN A 434 7.09 13.23 -12.04
CA GLN A 434 7.29 12.41 -13.23
C GLN A 434 8.73 11.91 -13.31
N TRP A 435 8.92 10.62 -13.64
CA TRP A 435 10.20 9.88 -13.58
C TRP A 435 11.35 10.52 -14.40
N ASN A 436 11.07 11.41 -15.34
CA ASN A 436 12.11 12.13 -16.09
C ASN A 436 12.73 13.32 -15.32
N LYS A 437 12.20 13.70 -14.15
CA LYS A 437 12.62 14.89 -13.36
C LYS A 437 13.40 14.52 -12.09
N GLN A 438 13.98 13.31 -12.03
CA GLN A 438 14.58 12.77 -10.80
C GLN A 438 15.68 13.63 -10.18
N ASP A 439 16.54 14.26 -10.98
CA ASP A 439 17.68 15.04 -10.46
C ASP A 439 17.22 16.22 -9.59
N LEU A 440 16.32 17.07 -10.09
CA LEU A 440 15.76 18.19 -9.33
C LEU A 440 15.01 17.72 -8.08
N VAL A 441 14.26 16.62 -8.20
CA VAL A 441 13.48 16.07 -7.10
C VAL A 441 14.38 15.52 -5.99
N ARG A 442 15.50 14.90 -6.38
CA ARG A 442 16.53 14.37 -5.49
C ARG A 442 17.20 15.49 -4.69
N GLU A 443 17.64 16.56 -5.34
CA GLU A 443 18.29 17.70 -4.67
C GLU A 443 17.36 18.34 -3.61
N ILE A 444 16.07 18.52 -3.94
CA ILE A 444 15.06 19.02 -2.99
C ILE A 444 14.82 18.02 -1.85
N TYR A 445 14.82 16.71 -2.12
CA TYR A 445 14.73 15.71 -1.07
C TYR A 445 15.94 15.80 -0.12
N GLU A 446 17.16 15.96 -0.64
CA GLU A 446 18.38 16.07 0.16
C GLU A 446 18.30 17.27 1.12
N ASP A 447 17.85 18.43 0.63
CA ASP A 447 17.58 19.60 1.46
C ASP A 447 16.43 19.40 2.48
N PHE A 448 15.38 18.65 2.13
CA PHE A 448 14.28 18.29 3.04
C PHE A 448 14.77 17.35 4.16
N HIS A 449 15.62 16.38 3.84
CA HIS A 449 16.24 15.47 4.78
C HIS A 449 17.16 16.23 5.75
N MET A 450 18.02 17.11 5.22
CA MET A 450 18.84 18.04 6.00
C MET A 450 18.04 19.14 6.72
N ARG A 451 16.71 19.15 6.56
CA ARG A 451 15.75 19.97 7.32
C ARG A 451 14.78 19.12 8.16
N ASN A 452 15.08 17.85 8.38
CA ASN A 452 14.29 16.87 9.16
C ASN A 452 12.82 16.70 8.74
N VAL A 453 12.44 17.08 7.52
CA VAL A 453 11.08 16.88 7.00
C VAL A 453 10.89 15.38 6.76
N GLN A 454 9.93 14.75 7.46
CA GLN A 454 9.67 13.32 7.30
C GLN A 454 9.03 13.07 5.93
N THR A 455 9.86 12.71 4.97
CA THR A 455 9.54 12.72 3.54
C THR A 455 9.63 11.32 2.97
N TRP A 456 8.62 10.91 2.20
CA TRP A 456 8.71 9.71 1.37
C TRP A 456 8.89 10.05 -0.10
N PHE A 457 9.76 9.30 -0.76
CA PHE A 457 10.24 9.49 -2.12
C PHE A 457 10.56 8.10 -2.68
N ASP A 458 10.10 7.77 -3.88
CA ASP A 458 10.10 6.41 -4.41
C ASP A 458 11.50 5.78 -4.57
N ILE A 459 12.48 6.51 -5.11
CA ILE A 459 13.86 6.01 -5.33
C ILE A 459 14.54 5.59 -4.03
N TRP A 460 14.28 6.31 -2.94
CA TRP A 460 14.93 6.09 -1.64
C TRP A 460 13.99 5.48 -0.58
N GLY A 461 12.71 5.36 -0.88
CA GLY A 461 11.63 5.00 0.04
C GLY A 461 11.42 3.49 0.25
N ALA A 462 12.38 2.68 -0.19
CA ALA A 462 12.36 1.22 -0.15
C ALA A 462 11.08 0.61 -0.73
N MET A 463 10.83 0.85 -2.03
CA MET A 463 9.75 0.19 -2.78
C MET A 463 9.94 -1.33 -2.74
N GLN A 464 9.01 -2.01 -2.07
CA GLN A 464 9.02 -3.46 -1.88
C GLN A 464 7.64 -4.05 -2.19
N GLY A 465 7.61 -5.25 -2.74
CA GLY A 465 6.36 -5.94 -3.09
C GLY A 465 5.65 -5.29 -4.27
N SER A 466 4.46 -4.75 -4.02
CA SER A 466 3.60 -4.11 -5.01
C SER A 466 3.87 -2.60 -5.08
N THR A 467 4.29 -2.14 -6.25
CA THR A 467 4.51 -0.73 -6.61
C THR A 467 3.25 0.10 -6.30
N ASN A 468 2.08 -0.38 -6.71
CA ASN A 468 0.82 0.35 -6.53
C ASN A 468 0.42 0.45 -5.05
N ASP A 469 0.66 -0.60 -4.26
CA ASP A 469 0.41 -0.58 -2.81
C ASP A 469 1.43 0.30 -2.07
N ALA A 470 2.71 0.30 -2.49
CA ALA A 470 3.73 1.18 -1.93
C ALA A 470 3.43 2.66 -2.18
N MET A 471 3.13 3.07 -3.43
CA MET A 471 2.76 4.46 -3.76
C MET A 471 1.51 4.90 -2.98
N ALA A 472 0.46 4.06 -2.98
CA ALA A 472 -0.77 4.35 -2.24
C ALA A 472 -0.55 4.44 -0.72
N THR A 473 0.28 3.56 -0.15
CA THR A 473 0.69 3.64 1.25
C THR A 473 1.45 4.94 1.54
N GLY A 474 2.27 5.42 0.59
CA GLY A 474 2.98 6.70 0.69
C GLY A 474 2.00 7.86 0.80
N VAL A 475 1.01 7.92 -0.09
CA VAL A 475 -0.08 8.92 -0.06
C VAL A 475 -0.80 8.87 1.29
N GLU A 476 -1.16 7.68 1.78
CA GLU A 476 -1.91 7.52 3.02
C GLU A 476 -1.09 7.91 4.27
N CYS A 477 0.21 7.59 4.30
CA CYS A 477 1.12 7.93 5.38
C CYS A 477 1.50 9.43 5.41
N ALA A 478 1.54 10.07 4.24
CA ALA A 478 1.79 11.49 4.08
C ALA A 478 0.61 12.34 4.57
N LYS A 479 0.92 13.49 5.19
CA LYS A 479 -0.07 14.53 5.45
C LYS A 479 -0.21 15.52 4.30
N VAL A 480 0.87 15.76 3.57
CA VAL A 480 0.96 16.72 2.45
C VAL A 480 1.52 16.02 1.22
N MET A 481 0.96 16.31 0.05
CA MET A 481 1.55 15.93 -1.24
C MET A 481 2.40 17.08 -1.77
N LEU A 482 3.71 16.85 -1.95
CA LEU A 482 4.59 17.74 -2.68
C LEU A 482 4.60 17.32 -4.15
N VAL A 483 3.90 18.06 -5.00
CA VAL A 483 3.65 17.69 -6.40
C VAL A 483 4.54 18.49 -7.33
N PHE A 484 5.44 17.80 -8.04
CA PHE A 484 6.26 18.36 -9.10
C PHE A 484 5.48 18.35 -10.41
N LEU A 485 4.75 19.44 -10.63
CA LEU A 485 3.83 19.57 -11.75
C LEU A 485 4.59 19.88 -13.05
N SER A 486 4.27 19.12 -14.09
CA SER A 486 4.62 19.33 -15.49
C SER A 486 3.49 18.81 -16.38
N LYS A 487 3.50 19.13 -17.67
CA LYS A 487 2.65 18.49 -18.67
C LYS A 487 2.80 16.97 -18.64
N GLU A 488 4.03 16.48 -18.55
CA GLU A 488 4.35 15.05 -18.54
C GLU A 488 3.84 14.34 -17.27
N TYR A 489 3.73 15.06 -16.15
CA TYR A 489 3.07 14.59 -14.93
C TYR A 489 1.55 14.48 -15.14
N ILE A 490 0.93 15.49 -15.76
CA ILE A 490 -0.51 15.50 -16.06
C ILE A 490 -0.88 14.40 -17.06
N GLU A 491 -0.03 14.11 -18.04
CA GLU A 491 -0.23 13.07 -19.05
C GLU A 491 0.06 11.63 -18.52
N SER A 492 0.72 11.50 -17.36
CA SER A 492 1.12 10.21 -16.79
C SER A 492 -0.01 9.54 -16.01
N THR A 493 -0.44 8.35 -16.44
CA THR A 493 -1.49 7.56 -15.76
C THR A 493 -1.16 7.24 -14.30
N ASN A 494 0.11 7.01 -13.96
CA ASN A 494 0.50 6.72 -12.57
C ASN A 494 0.44 7.98 -11.69
N CYS A 495 0.94 9.11 -12.19
CA CYS A 495 0.88 10.40 -11.49
C CYS A 495 -0.57 10.89 -11.31
N GLN A 496 -1.42 10.70 -12.33
CA GLN A 496 -2.87 10.93 -12.23
C GLN A 496 -3.49 10.06 -11.13
N LEU A 497 -3.14 8.78 -11.06
CA LEU A 497 -3.67 7.83 -10.07
C LEU A 497 -3.28 8.22 -8.64
N GLU A 498 -2.01 8.59 -8.41
CA GLU A 498 -1.55 9.13 -7.12
C GLU A 498 -2.29 10.42 -6.74
N PHE A 499 -2.39 11.37 -7.67
CA PHE A 499 -3.04 12.65 -7.43
C PHE A 499 -4.53 12.48 -7.11
N ARG A 500 -5.27 11.69 -7.91
CA ARG A 500 -6.68 11.36 -7.65
C ARG A 500 -6.85 10.64 -6.32
N TYR A 501 -5.93 9.75 -5.96
CA TYR A 501 -5.99 9.08 -4.68
C TYR A 501 -5.73 10.03 -3.51
N ALA A 502 -4.78 10.96 -3.64
CA ALA A 502 -4.54 12.00 -2.65
C ALA A 502 -5.77 12.91 -2.45
N VAL A 503 -6.45 13.30 -3.54
CA VAL A 503 -7.74 14.01 -3.47
C VAL A 503 -8.80 13.18 -2.75
N TYR A 504 -8.95 11.91 -3.10
CA TYR A 504 -9.89 10.98 -2.43
C TYR A 504 -9.59 10.76 -0.94
N ARG A 505 -8.31 10.77 -0.55
CA ARG A 505 -7.88 10.70 0.86
C ARG A 505 -8.04 12.03 1.60
N GLY A 506 -8.24 13.14 0.89
CA GLY A 506 -8.38 14.47 1.46
C GLY A 506 -7.05 15.07 1.93
N LYS A 507 -5.98 14.88 1.13
CA LYS A 507 -4.63 15.39 1.42
C LYS A 507 -4.50 16.87 1.08
N ALA A 508 -3.63 17.56 1.81
CA ALA A 508 -3.20 18.91 1.44
C ALA A 508 -2.12 18.85 0.36
N PHE A 509 -1.99 19.91 -0.43
CA PHE A 509 -1.02 19.99 -1.52
C PHE A 509 0.00 21.12 -1.31
N VAL A 510 1.18 20.94 -1.86
CA VAL A 510 2.16 21.99 -2.18
C VAL A 510 2.60 21.73 -3.62
N ILE A 511 2.38 22.68 -4.52
CA ILE A 511 2.61 22.49 -5.96
C ILE A 511 3.91 23.18 -6.37
N LEU A 512 4.85 22.44 -6.94
CA LEU A 512 6.07 22.97 -7.55
C LEU A 512 5.90 22.86 -9.08
N ARG A 513 5.68 23.99 -9.77
CA ARG A 513 5.57 24.04 -11.23
C ARG A 513 6.97 23.98 -11.83
N THR A 514 7.28 22.89 -12.52
CA THR A 514 8.61 22.63 -13.10
C THR A 514 8.77 23.13 -14.54
N GLU A 515 7.72 23.74 -15.10
CA GLU A 515 7.71 24.39 -16.41
C GLU A 515 6.58 25.46 -16.46
N PRO A 516 6.70 26.49 -17.32
CA PRO A 516 5.68 27.53 -17.44
C PRO A 516 4.46 27.08 -18.27
N ASN A 517 3.34 27.77 -18.12
CA ASN A 517 2.12 27.61 -18.93
C ASN A 517 1.47 26.20 -18.90
N ILE A 518 1.59 25.49 -17.78
CA ILE A 518 0.97 24.18 -17.58
C ILE A 518 -0.57 24.30 -17.65
N LEU A 519 -1.18 23.60 -18.61
CA LEU A 519 -2.63 23.48 -18.72
C LEU A 519 -3.12 22.31 -17.86
N MET A 520 -4.01 22.58 -16.92
CA MET A 520 -4.66 21.59 -16.05
C MET A 520 -6.15 21.47 -16.37
N GLU A 521 -6.70 20.28 -16.15
CA GLU A 521 -8.16 20.08 -16.15
C GLU A 521 -8.82 20.81 -14.97
N GLN A 522 -10.06 21.25 -15.17
CA GLN A 522 -10.80 22.06 -14.19
C GLN A 522 -10.87 21.41 -12.79
N TRP A 523 -11.06 20.09 -12.71
CA TRP A 523 -11.11 19.39 -11.42
C TRP A 523 -9.76 19.37 -10.68
N MET A 524 -8.63 19.43 -11.39
CA MET A 524 -7.30 19.56 -10.78
C MET A 524 -7.12 20.96 -10.19
N LEU A 525 -7.56 21.99 -10.92
CA LEU A 525 -7.53 23.38 -10.45
C LEU A 525 -8.36 23.55 -9.16
N GLU A 526 -9.55 22.95 -9.11
CA GLU A 526 -10.41 22.92 -7.92
C GLU A 526 -9.77 22.15 -6.75
N ALA A 527 -9.11 21.02 -7.03
CA ALA A 527 -8.42 20.23 -6.01
C ALA A 527 -7.24 21.00 -5.36
N ILE A 528 -6.44 21.71 -6.15
CA ILE A 528 -5.29 22.50 -5.66
C ILE A 528 -5.68 23.91 -5.19
N GLN A 529 -6.96 24.30 -5.27
CA GLN A 529 -7.39 25.66 -4.94
C GLN A 529 -7.15 25.99 -3.46
N GLY A 530 -6.45 27.10 -3.23
CA GLY A 530 -6.08 27.59 -1.90
C GLY A 530 -4.85 26.92 -1.28
N PHE A 531 -4.14 26.06 -2.01
CA PHE A 531 -2.84 25.52 -1.61
C PHE A 531 -1.68 26.35 -2.18
N PRO A 532 -0.52 26.39 -1.49
CA PRO A 532 0.65 27.11 -1.96
C PRO A 532 1.21 26.50 -3.25
N GLN A 533 1.66 27.36 -4.15
CA GLN A 533 2.24 26.97 -5.42
C GLN A 533 3.44 27.84 -5.76
N TYR A 534 4.54 27.22 -6.19
CA TYR A 534 5.82 27.87 -6.47
C TYR A 534 6.32 27.47 -7.86
N ASP A 535 7.01 28.36 -8.56
CA ASP A 535 7.68 28.05 -9.83
C ASP A 535 9.12 27.61 -9.56
N VAL A 536 9.44 26.36 -9.87
CA VAL A 536 10.74 25.73 -9.59
C VAL A 536 11.22 25.02 -10.85
N TYR A 537 11.69 25.81 -11.82
CA TYR A 537 12.14 25.31 -13.13
C TYR A 537 13.52 24.62 -13.07
N SER A 538 14.33 24.94 -12.07
CA SER A 538 15.64 24.35 -11.77
C SER A 538 16.03 24.61 -10.31
N TYR A 539 17.02 23.88 -9.80
CA TYR A 539 17.48 24.03 -8.42
C TYR A 539 17.90 25.48 -8.08
N ASN A 540 18.60 26.17 -8.99
CA ASN A 540 19.06 27.55 -8.83
C ASN A 540 17.92 28.56 -8.54
N VAL A 541 16.66 28.21 -8.81
CA VAL A 541 15.50 29.06 -8.46
C VAL A 541 15.18 28.99 -6.96
N LEU A 542 15.52 27.89 -6.30
CA LEU A 542 15.31 27.68 -4.86
C LEU A 542 16.17 28.61 -3.98
N GLU A 543 17.32 29.03 -4.52
CA GLU A 543 18.23 30.01 -3.91
C GLU A 543 17.66 31.43 -3.96
N GLN A 544 16.73 31.72 -4.89
CA GLN A 544 16.17 33.06 -5.04
C GLN A 544 15.24 33.39 -3.86
N PRO A 545 15.51 34.47 -3.10
CA PRO A 545 14.77 34.74 -1.89
C PRO A 545 13.40 35.34 -2.20
N ILE A 546 12.36 34.79 -1.57
CA ILE A 546 11.03 35.39 -1.50
C ILE A 546 11.02 36.28 -0.25
N ASN A 547 10.99 37.61 -0.44
CA ASN A 547 10.99 38.60 0.66
C ASN A 547 12.14 38.38 1.68
N GLY A 548 13.34 38.09 1.18
CA GLY A 548 14.53 37.86 2.02
C GLY A 548 14.71 36.42 2.52
N VAL A 549 13.74 35.51 2.32
CA VAL A 549 13.82 34.11 2.76
C VAL A 549 14.07 33.18 1.55
N PRO A 550 15.08 32.29 1.56
CA PRO A 550 15.31 31.31 0.49
C PRO A 550 14.05 30.50 0.17
N MET A 551 13.74 30.31 -1.12
CA MET A 551 12.50 29.64 -1.54
C MET A 551 12.40 28.20 -1.01
N ILE A 552 13.51 27.46 -0.89
CA ILE A 552 13.53 26.13 -0.27
C ILE A 552 12.98 26.15 1.17
N ASP A 553 13.35 27.14 1.98
CA ASP A 553 12.90 27.27 3.36
C ASP A 553 11.42 27.69 3.44
N VAL A 554 10.96 28.51 2.50
CA VAL A 554 9.53 28.84 2.34
C VAL A 554 8.71 27.59 2.02
N ILE A 555 9.17 26.75 1.09
CA ILE A 555 8.52 25.48 0.72
C ILE A 555 8.50 24.52 1.92
N VAL A 556 9.65 24.33 2.60
CA VAL A 556 9.75 23.47 3.80
C VAL A 556 8.81 23.95 4.91
N GLN A 557 8.73 25.26 5.14
CA GLN A 557 7.84 25.80 6.17
C GLN A 557 6.36 25.68 5.78
N ALA A 558 6.03 25.81 4.49
CA ALA A 558 4.68 25.55 3.98
C ALA A 558 4.26 24.09 4.22
N VAL A 559 5.13 23.12 3.90
CA VAL A 559 4.91 21.69 4.17
C VAL A 559 4.69 21.44 5.66
N ARG A 560 5.57 21.96 6.53
CA ARG A 560 5.46 21.81 8.00
C ARG A 560 4.15 22.39 8.54
N ASN A 561 3.77 23.60 8.11
CA ASN A 561 2.54 24.26 8.55
C ASN A 561 1.30 23.46 8.14
N LEU A 562 1.26 22.96 6.90
CA LEU A 562 0.16 22.13 6.39
C LEU A 562 0.11 20.76 7.09
N ALA A 563 1.25 20.10 7.28
CA ALA A 563 1.36 18.81 7.98
C ALA A 563 1.02 18.90 9.48
N GLN A 564 1.27 20.05 10.11
CA GLN A 564 0.83 20.29 11.49
C GLN A 564 -0.70 20.26 11.62
N VAL A 565 -1.41 20.95 10.72
CA VAL A 565 -2.87 21.11 10.81
C VAL A 565 -3.66 19.98 10.15
N GLN A 566 -3.05 19.19 9.26
CA GLN A 566 -3.69 18.00 8.71
C GLN A 566 -3.90 16.94 9.81
N PRO A 567 -5.15 16.52 10.05
CA PRO A 567 -5.44 15.45 11.00
C PRO A 567 -4.99 14.08 10.44
N PRO A 568 -4.60 13.12 11.29
CA PRO A 568 -4.01 11.85 10.85
C PRO A 568 -5.00 11.02 10.02
N ASP A 569 -4.52 10.21 9.08
CA ASP A 569 -5.38 9.33 8.29
C ASP A 569 -6.06 8.26 9.17
N PRO A 570 -7.32 7.91 8.89
CA PRO A 570 -7.98 6.80 9.58
C PRO A 570 -7.25 5.49 9.24
N VAL A 571 -7.20 4.59 10.23
CA VAL A 571 -6.51 3.31 10.08
C VAL A 571 -7.49 2.29 9.49
N ASP A 572 -7.61 2.33 8.16
CA ASP A 572 -8.61 1.58 7.39
C ASP A 572 -8.22 0.10 7.12
N ASP A 573 -7.00 -0.29 7.47
CA ASP A 573 -6.39 -1.60 7.14
C ASP A 573 -6.74 -2.74 8.11
N CYS A 574 -7.43 -2.45 9.22
CA CYS A 574 -7.71 -3.42 10.25
C CYS A 574 -9.07 -4.14 10.09
N SER A 575 -9.17 -5.35 10.66
CA SER A 575 -10.46 -6.01 10.88
C SER A 575 -11.37 -5.19 11.81
N ALA A 576 -12.68 -5.36 11.68
CA ALA A 576 -13.65 -4.62 12.49
C ALA A 576 -13.42 -4.83 14.00
N GLU A 577 -13.03 -6.04 14.42
CA GLU A 577 -12.67 -6.35 15.80
C GLU A 577 -11.44 -5.56 16.29
N LEU A 578 -10.37 -5.49 15.46
CA LEU A 578 -9.16 -4.74 15.79
C LEU A 578 -9.43 -3.23 15.84
N PHE A 579 -10.27 -2.71 14.94
CA PHE A 579 -10.75 -1.32 14.98
C PHE A 579 -11.52 -1.02 16.27
N GLU A 580 -12.47 -1.88 16.66
CA GLU A 580 -13.26 -1.73 17.88
C GLU A 580 -12.37 -1.77 19.15
N LEU A 581 -11.37 -2.66 19.19
CA LEU A 581 -10.39 -2.73 20.28
C LEU A 581 -9.56 -1.45 20.40
N ARG A 582 -9.03 -0.92 19.29
CA ARG A 582 -8.30 0.36 19.25
C ARG A 582 -9.20 1.51 19.72
N SER A 583 -10.44 1.60 19.20
CA SER A 583 -11.43 2.62 19.60
C SER A 583 -11.74 2.57 21.10
N LEU A 584 -11.89 1.38 21.68
CA LEU A 584 -12.18 1.21 23.10
C LEU A 584 -10.98 1.58 23.97
N LEU A 585 -9.76 1.26 23.53
CA LEU A 585 -8.53 1.65 24.20
C LEU A 585 -8.34 3.17 24.22
N ASP A 586 -8.65 3.86 23.12
CA ASP A 586 -8.58 5.33 23.08
C ASP A 586 -9.63 6.02 23.95
N ASP A 587 -10.85 5.47 24.02
CA ASP A 587 -11.86 5.97 24.95
C ASP A 587 -11.48 5.68 26.43
N ALA A 588 -10.74 4.59 26.69
CA ALA A 588 -10.22 4.27 28.02
C ALA A 588 -9.07 5.19 28.44
N ARG A 589 -8.10 5.45 27.55
CA ARG A 589 -7.01 6.41 27.73
C ARG A 589 -7.54 7.83 27.98
N ASP A 590 -8.60 8.23 27.28
CA ASP A 590 -9.28 9.51 27.52
C ASP A 590 -9.95 9.57 28.90
N ALA A 591 -10.62 8.50 29.32
CA ALA A 591 -11.26 8.44 30.63
C ALA A 591 -10.21 8.48 31.76
N LEU A 592 -9.04 7.89 31.55
CA LEU A 592 -7.91 7.97 32.48
C LEU A 592 -7.35 9.39 32.58
N SER A 593 -7.09 10.02 31.43
CA SER A 593 -6.67 11.43 31.35
C SER A 593 -7.65 12.35 32.09
N ALA A 594 -8.96 12.18 31.86
CA ALA A 594 -9.99 12.95 32.56
C ALA A 594 -10.00 12.67 34.09
N LYS A 595 -9.70 11.44 34.51
CA LYS A 595 -9.64 11.05 35.93
C LYS A 595 -8.40 11.60 36.64
N THR A 596 -7.23 11.64 35.98
CA THR A 596 -5.97 12.12 36.57
C THR A 596 -5.82 13.64 36.50
N GLY A 597 -6.69 14.35 35.77
CA GLY A 597 -6.55 15.79 35.50
C GLY A 597 -5.49 16.12 34.44
N VAL A 598 -4.73 15.12 33.98
CA VAL A 598 -3.69 15.25 32.96
C VAL A 598 -4.33 15.34 31.59
N ALA A 599 -3.96 16.32 30.76
CA ALA A 599 -4.59 16.51 29.47
C ALA A 599 -3.90 15.75 28.31
N ARG A 600 -4.39 14.54 27.99
CA ARG A 600 -4.85 14.23 26.62
C ARG A 600 -3.98 14.70 25.45
N TYR A 601 -2.65 14.50 25.47
CA TYR A 601 -1.71 14.94 24.44
C TYR A 601 -1.83 16.42 24.00
N LYS A 602 -2.34 17.33 24.86
CA LYS A 602 -2.82 18.64 24.37
C LYS A 602 -1.77 19.47 23.66
N THR A 603 -0.65 19.77 24.33
CA THR A 603 0.40 20.67 23.83
C THR A 603 1.74 20.39 24.51
N CYS A 604 2.84 20.68 23.80
CA CYS A 604 4.19 20.63 24.33
C CYS A 604 4.43 21.79 25.31
N THR A 605 4.82 21.47 26.55
CA THR A 605 5.10 22.44 27.61
C THR A 605 6.22 23.44 27.28
N ARG A 606 7.08 23.14 26.30
CA ARG A 606 8.15 24.04 25.80
C ARG A 606 7.70 25.01 24.70
N CYS A 607 6.71 24.67 23.87
CA CYS A 607 6.38 25.46 22.66
C CYS A 607 4.90 25.57 22.28
N GLY A 608 3.98 25.02 23.09
CA GLY A 608 2.53 25.06 22.82
C GLY A 608 2.05 24.18 21.65
N GLN A 609 2.94 23.48 20.96
CA GLN A 609 2.61 22.63 19.80
C GLN A 609 1.85 21.37 20.22
N GLN A 610 0.74 21.02 19.57
CA GLN A 610 0.08 19.73 19.82
C GLN A 610 1.03 18.56 19.54
N TYR A 611 0.98 17.51 20.36
CA TYR A 611 1.69 16.27 20.08
C TYR A 611 0.94 15.47 19.02
N ASP A 612 1.67 14.67 18.23
CA ASP A 612 1.08 13.72 17.29
C ASP A 612 0.52 12.53 18.08
N ASP A 613 -0.71 12.09 17.80
CA ASP A 613 -1.40 11.00 18.52
C ASP A 613 -0.61 9.68 18.53
N TYR A 614 0.33 9.54 17.58
CA TYR A 614 1.20 8.36 17.41
C TYR A 614 2.65 8.57 17.89
N SER A 615 3.05 9.78 18.32
CA SER A 615 4.42 10.02 18.78
C SER A 615 4.65 9.41 20.15
N LYS A 616 5.58 8.46 20.25
CA LYS A 616 6.10 7.99 21.55
C LYS A 616 7.17 8.92 22.13
N ASP A 617 7.88 9.64 21.25
CA ASP A 617 9.12 10.32 21.58
C ASP A 617 9.00 11.84 21.34
N GLY A 618 8.81 12.59 22.42
CA GLY A 618 8.94 14.06 22.42
C GLY A 618 8.06 14.84 21.45
N CYS A 619 8.42 16.12 21.25
CA CYS A 619 7.71 17.05 20.38
C CYS A 619 8.37 17.11 19.00
N LYS A 620 7.60 17.08 17.91
CA LYS A 620 8.12 17.21 16.53
C LYS A 620 8.96 18.48 16.28
N LYS A 621 8.72 19.56 17.04
CA LYS A 621 9.55 20.79 17.01
C LYS A 621 10.91 20.65 17.70
N HIS A 622 11.16 19.57 18.43
CA HIS A 622 12.28 19.40 19.37
C HIS A 622 13.01 18.04 19.26
N SER A 623 12.77 17.25 18.20
CA SER A 623 13.56 16.06 17.84
C SER A 623 14.80 16.48 17.02
N ALA A 624 16.02 16.20 17.52
CA ALA A 624 17.31 16.83 17.15
C ALA A 624 18.11 16.18 15.98
N TYR A 625 19.12 16.87 15.38
CA TYR A 625 20.04 16.32 14.33
C TYR A 625 21.40 17.03 13.99
N PHE A 626 22.36 16.25 13.41
CA PHE A 626 23.88 16.30 13.41
C PHE A 626 24.61 17.52 12.79
N LEU A 627 25.93 17.56 13.03
CA LEU A 627 26.98 18.30 12.31
C LEU A 627 28.18 17.34 12.08
N GLY A 628 29.20 17.72 11.28
CA GLY A 628 30.46 16.98 11.07
C GLY A 628 31.12 17.29 9.72
N GLY A 629 32.45 17.41 9.59
CA GLY A 629 33.53 17.37 10.60
C GLY A 629 34.84 17.93 10.01
N GLY A 630 35.62 18.76 10.74
CA GLY A 630 36.70 19.53 10.09
C GLY A 630 37.57 20.55 10.86
N GLY A 631 37.56 20.61 12.20
CA GLY A 631 38.58 21.36 13.00
C GLY A 631 38.18 22.70 13.65
N GLY A 632 36.91 23.09 13.65
CA GLY A 632 36.35 24.23 14.38
C GLY A 632 35.57 23.85 15.65
N LEU A 633 35.22 24.85 16.46
CA LEU A 633 34.46 24.70 17.73
C LEU A 633 32.99 24.22 17.58
N LEU A 634 32.55 23.91 16.35
CA LEU A 634 31.15 23.71 15.98
C LEU A 634 30.94 22.55 14.97
N GLU A 635 31.94 21.69 14.80
CA GLU A 635 31.84 20.51 13.95
C GLU A 635 31.49 19.25 14.76
N ASP A 636 30.85 18.27 14.09
CA ASP A 636 30.57 16.90 14.56
C ASP A 636 29.35 16.65 15.51
N GLN A 637 28.29 17.47 15.57
CA GLN A 637 27.28 17.43 16.67
C GLN A 637 25.76 17.80 16.40
N TRP A 638 24.77 17.11 17.03
CA TRP A 638 23.29 17.24 16.82
C TRP A 638 22.55 18.42 17.57
N VAL A 639 22.06 19.51 16.92
CA VAL A 639 21.56 20.73 17.64
C VAL A 639 20.03 20.94 17.69
N CYS A 640 19.46 21.16 18.90
CA CYS A 640 18.01 21.40 19.17
C CYS A 640 17.70 22.69 20.00
N CYS A 641 18.73 23.48 20.31
CA CYS A 641 18.64 24.69 21.13
C CYS A 641 19.61 25.75 20.59
N ARG A 642 19.47 27.03 20.96
CA ARG A 642 20.56 28.03 20.79
C ARG A 642 21.70 27.76 21.79
N GLN A 643 22.40 26.64 21.65
CA GLN A 643 23.73 26.43 22.21
C GLN A 643 24.61 25.78 21.16
N GLN A 644 25.89 26.11 21.20
CA GLN A 644 26.90 25.70 20.22
C GLN A 644 27.34 24.25 20.46
N THR A 645 26.38 23.34 20.32
CA THR A 645 26.51 21.88 20.09
C THR A 645 26.30 20.87 21.24
N ALA A 646 26.24 19.59 20.85
CA ALA A 646 25.38 18.49 21.33
C ALA A 646 26.05 17.44 22.21
N ASP A 647 27.38 17.37 22.22
CA ASP A 647 28.16 16.40 23.01
C ASP A 647 28.33 16.85 24.48
N SER A 648 27.62 17.92 24.85
CA SER A 648 27.38 18.31 26.23
C SER A 648 26.71 17.14 26.98
N PRO A 649 27.27 16.65 28.10
CA PRO A 649 26.72 15.49 28.81
C PRO A 649 25.24 15.65 29.19
N GLY A 650 24.37 14.76 28.69
CA GLY A 650 23.01 14.58 29.25
C GLY A 650 21.80 14.44 28.30
N CYS A 651 21.96 14.33 26.97
CA CYS A 651 20.80 14.21 26.07
C CYS A 651 20.26 12.76 25.97
N MET A 652 18.98 12.53 26.31
CA MET A 652 18.28 11.24 26.17
C MET A 652 16.81 11.40 25.71
N PRO A 653 16.19 10.32 25.16
CA PRO A 653 14.74 10.25 24.97
C PRO A 653 13.97 10.47 26.28
N CYS A 654 12.81 11.13 26.18
CA CYS A 654 11.98 11.53 27.33
C CYS A 654 10.51 11.24 26.99
N GLU A 655 9.84 10.50 27.88
CA GLU A 655 8.39 10.28 27.79
C GLU A 655 7.61 11.60 27.90
N HIS A 656 6.37 11.60 27.43
CA HIS A 656 5.47 12.75 27.51
C HIS A 656 5.03 13.03 28.95
N ILE A 657 5.81 13.85 29.66
CA ILE A 657 5.50 14.34 31.01
C ILE A 657 4.94 15.77 30.99
N ASP A 658 3.95 16.00 31.85
CA ASP A 658 3.21 17.26 32.03
C ASP A 658 3.77 18.15 33.15
N GLN A 659 4.73 17.65 33.93
CA GLN A 659 5.34 18.39 35.04
C GLN A 659 6.08 19.65 34.55
N PRO A 660 5.85 20.82 35.19
CA PRO A 660 6.63 22.03 34.96
C PRO A 660 8.11 21.81 35.26
N ARG A 661 9.00 22.35 34.40
CA ARG A 661 10.45 22.26 34.60
C ARG A 661 10.99 23.61 35.04
N ALA A 662 11.57 23.66 36.25
CA ALA A 662 12.38 24.79 36.70
C ALA A 662 13.85 24.47 36.47
N PHE A 663 14.59 25.43 35.94
CA PHE A 663 16.03 25.35 35.70
C PHE A 663 16.75 26.31 36.65
N VAL A 664 17.77 25.83 37.35
CA VAL A 664 18.52 26.59 38.37
C VAL A 664 19.99 26.64 37.94
N GLU A 665 20.52 27.86 37.85
CA GLU A 665 21.91 28.13 37.46
C GLU A 665 22.90 27.63 38.52
N ASP A 666 23.87 26.79 38.11
CA ASP A 666 24.99 26.38 38.96
C ASP A 666 26.09 27.46 38.89
N PRO A 667 26.40 28.13 40.01
CA PRO A 667 27.33 29.25 40.04
C PRO A 667 28.80 28.84 39.84
N HIS A 668 29.15 27.56 39.83
CA HIS A 668 30.54 27.10 39.60
C HIS A 668 30.87 26.91 38.12
N TYR A 669 29.87 26.65 37.27
CA TYR A 669 30.07 26.30 35.86
C TYR A 669 29.19 27.10 34.88
N GLY A 670 28.27 27.95 35.35
CA GLY A 670 27.42 28.77 34.48
C GLY A 670 26.40 27.97 33.66
N THR A 671 26.01 26.79 34.16
CA THR A 671 25.06 25.89 33.50
C THR A 671 23.79 25.74 34.33
N SER A 672 22.62 25.70 33.69
CA SER A 672 21.35 25.53 34.41
C SER A 672 21.00 24.05 34.57
N THR A 673 20.91 23.58 35.81
CA THR A 673 20.45 22.22 36.14
C THR A 673 18.92 22.18 36.28
N TRP A 674 18.28 21.11 35.82
CA TRP A 674 16.87 20.85 36.16
C TRP A 674 16.80 20.13 37.51
N LYS A 675 15.84 20.54 38.35
CA LYS A 675 15.33 19.71 39.43
C LYS A 675 13.81 19.56 39.28
N PRO A 676 13.24 18.37 39.57
CA PRO A 676 11.82 18.29 39.87
C PRO A 676 11.52 19.13 41.12
N ALA A 677 10.29 19.66 41.19
CA ALA A 677 9.80 20.37 42.37
C ALA A 677 9.52 19.39 43.53
#